data_AF-A0AAW3ZM71-F1
#
_entry.id   AF-A0AAW3ZM71-F1
#
_cell.length_a   1.000
_cell.length_b   1.000
_cell.length_c   1.000
_cell.angle_alpha   90.00
_cell.angle_beta   90.00
_cell.angle_gamma   90.00
#
_symmetry.space_group_name_H-M   'P 1'
#
loop_
_entity.id
_entity.type
_entity.pdbx_description
1 polymer ?
#
loop_
_entity_poly.entity_id
_entity_poly.type
_entity_poly.pdbx_seq_one_letter_code
_entity_poly.pdbx_strand_id
1 'polypeptide(L)'
;MDSSPARPAQPIGLLLSVACIAAAALAYQIVLMRFYAVLHWQWFAAMIVSLALLGHGLSGSLLALRSAAFGRCFDWLYPWLAVAFALSMPLAFAIAQRWPFNGLELIWDPAQLAWLALSYLCLSLPFACAAACFGLAFIRYGAAIPRLYAADLFGAGLGALGVLWLMQALPLRHWLPALGLLAVFGAWLGSAGLSIARRSSLLALGLLLLPPSWTAVEPNPYKGLSATLRLPGAERLERQAGPLGVLDLLASPEVPLRQVAGLSMLADREPVAQLGLFIDGEGPSPISQVVDVDRLGYLEQTTAALPYQLLSAPSVLILGAGGGDAGWQALRGGARSLQLVEPNAQLAAWLDTPGSPAYSALIADLRVQRRVADPRAVLDRAERRYDLIVLPPPDSPIGAGGGVQAASDTFLYTIEALRSAWHGLQPNGMISISRWEQSPPRASLKLIATAVAALRDLGVSDPAAHLLLIRDWQTSVLLIGRRPFSAEQQAAAQSFCRRYAFETVHLAGLDLSDLQSNDRLREAVRAVLGADAERFIAEYAFDIRPAKDERPFFHNYFRWQTLPVLWRLRAQGGATLLDSGYLLVLAGLVQASLLAALLILLPLRWLPRAARASTSALRRWPAAAYFFALGLGFLFFEIAALSRYTLYLGQPLWSASLVLAGLLGFAGVGSATAQRWTTRPMARRIAALSAAVAILAFEWLHPAWFALSANWPVWARALSGGLLLAPCAFLLGLPFPLGLSRLATHAPALVPWAWGINGVASVISALLAVVLAMAWGYSVIMLIAAGLYVLAAWSRF
;
A
#
# COMPACT_ATOMS: atom_id res chain seq x y z
N MET A 1 4.70 54.91 -29.37
CA MET A 1 4.15 54.74 -28.00
C MET A 1 3.42 53.41 -27.97
N ASP A 2 4.15 52.32 -27.73
CA ASP A 2 3.59 50.98 -27.56
C ASP A 2 3.17 50.81 -26.10
N SER A 3 1.91 51.09 -25.81
CA SER A 3 1.27 50.75 -24.53
C SER A 3 0.91 49.27 -24.52
N SER A 4 1.91 48.40 -24.45
CA SER A 4 1.68 47.01 -24.02
C SER A 4 1.10 47.08 -22.60
N PRO A 5 -0.12 46.56 -22.32
CA PRO A 5 -0.67 46.60 -20.98
C PRO A 5 0.28 45.84 -20.05
N ALA A 6 0.75 46.51 -19.00
CA ALA A 6 1.55 45.92 -17.95
C ALA A 6 0.77 44.72 -17.38
N ARG A 7 1.26 43.50 -17.64
CA ARG A 7 0.62 42.27 -17.15
C ARG A 7 0.70 42.27 -15.61
N PRO A 8 -0.39 41.98 -14.89
CA PRO A 8 -0.42 42.10 -13.45
C PRO A 8 0.61 41.16 -12.81
N ALA A 9 1.43 41.71 -11.91
CA ALA A 9 2.28 40.91 -11.03
C ALA A 9 1.40 39.99 -10.19
N GLN A 10 1.82 38.73 -10.02
CA GLN A 10 1.06 37.77 -9.22
C GLN A 10 1.10 38.17 -7.74
N PRO A 11 -0.05 38.22 -7.04
CA PRO A 11 -0.05 38.47 -5.60
C PRO A 11 0.48 37.25 -4.85
N ILE A 12 1.34 37.47 -3.85
CA ILE A 12 1.88 36.42 -2.98
C ILE A 12 0.76 35.61 -2.31
N GLY A 13 -0.36 36.26 -1.96
CA GLY A 13 -1.54 35.61 -1.40
C GLY A 13 -2.10 34.50 -2.29
N LEU A 14 -2.05 34.64 -3.62
CA LEU A 14 -2.49 33.58 -4.54
C LEU A 14 -1.55 32.37 -4.53
N LEU A 15 -0.22 32.59 -4.45
CA LEU A 15 0.73 31.48 -4.36
C LEU A 15 0.53 30.69 -3.07
N LEU A 16 0.35 31.38 -1.94
CA LEU A 16 0.04 30.74 -0.66
C LEU A 16 -1.32 30.03 -0.69
N SER A 17 -2.33 30.64 -1.32
CA SER A 17 -3.64 30.04 -1.52
C SER A 17 -3.56 28.72 -2.30
N VAL A 18 -2.88 28.72 -3.44
CA VAL A 18 -2.65 27.51 -4.25
C VAL A 18 -1.92 26.45 -3.43
N ALA A 19 -0.87 26.82 -2.71
CA ALA A 19 -0.14 25.89 -1.86
C ALA A 19 -1.00 25.28 -0.74
N CYS A 20 -1.86 26.07 -0.07
CA CYS A 20 -2.79 25.55 0.95
C CYS A 20 -3.84 24.60 0.38
N ILE A 21 -4.43 24.92 -0.78
CA ILE A 21 -5.41 24.06 -1.44
C ILE A 21 -4.76 22.77 -1.93
N ALA A 22 -3.54 22.84 -2.49
CA ALA A 22 -2.76 21.67 -2.90
C ALA A 22 -2.37 20.79 -1.70
N ALA A 23 -1.94 21.40 -0.59
CA ALA A 23 -1.66 20.71 0.65
C ALA A 23 -2.89 19.95 1.17
N ALA A 24 -4.05 20.61 1.20
CA ALA A 24 -5.31 19.99 1.61
C ALA A 24 -5.74 18.87 0.64
N ALA A 25 -5.55 19.02 -0.68
CA ALA A 25 -5.88 18.01 -1.67
C ALA A 25 -5.03 16.74 -1.51
N LEU A 26 -3.71 16.87 -1.40
CA LEU A 26 -2.85 15.70 -1.21
C LEU A 26 -3.03 15.06 0.17
N ALA A 27 -3.22 15.88 1.22
CA ALA A 27 -3.57 15.35 2.54
C ALA A 27 -4.92 14.59 2.51
N TYR A 28 -5.91 15.08 1.76
CA TYR A 28 -7.20 14.41 1.58
C TYR A 28 -7.04 13.06 0.88
N GLN A 29 -6.17 12.97 -0.13
CA GLN A 29 -5.82 11.71 -0.77
C GLN A 29 -5.28 10.70 0.26
N ILE A 30 -4.37 11.11 1.13
CA ILE A 30 -3.80 10.23 2.17
C ILE A 30 -4.83 9.85 3.24
N VAL A 31 -5.68 10.79 3.67
CA VAL A 31 -6.80 10.50 4.58
C VAL A 31 -7.76 9.50 3.96
N LEU A 32 -8.11 9.65 2.68
CA LEU A 32 -8.94 8.67 1.97
C LEU A 32 -8.28 7.31 1.93
N MET A 33 -6.96 7.21 1.66
CA MET A 33 -6.24 5.93 1.69
C MET A 33 -6.37 5.25 3.05
N ARG A 34 -6.23 6.00 4.14
CA ARG A 34 -6.39 5.45 5.50
C ARG A 34 -7.84 5.05 5.80
N PHE A 35 -8.80 5.89 5.43
CA PHE A 35 -10.23 5.61 5.61
C PHE A 35 -10.64 4.35 4.84
N TYR A 36 -10.25 4.22 3.57
CA TYR A 36 -10.58 3.05 2.76
C TYR A 36 -9.85 1.78 3.19
N ALA A 37 -8.68 1.90 3.81
CA ALA A 37 -8.06 0.74 4.43
C ALA A 37 -8.84 0.24 5.67
N VAL A 38 -9.53 1.14 6.40
CA VAL A 38 -10.44 0.77 7.50
C VAL A 38 -11.80 0.29 6.99
N LEU A 39 -12.39 0.98 6.00
CA LEU A 39 -13.67 0.59 5.38
C LEU A 39 -13.53 -0.74 4.64
N HIS A 40 -12.55 -0.86 3.76
CA HIS A 40 -12.32 -2.00 2.89
C HIS A 40 -10.91 -2.55 3.13
N TRP A 41 -9.98 -2.48 2.19
CA TRP A 41 -8.65 -3.07 2.37
C TRP A 41 -7.55 -2.21 1.76
N GLN A 42 -6.29 -2.49 2.07
CA GLN A 42 -5.16 -1.63 1.74
C GLN A 42 -4.93 -1.43 0.22
N TRP A 43 -5.38 -2.37 -0.62
CA TRP A 43 -5.20 -2.28 -2.08
C TRP A 43 -6.05 -1.19 -2.76
N PHE A 44 -7.00 -0.57 -2.06
CA PHE A 44 -7.71 0.61 -2.56
C PHE A 44 -6.82 1.86 -2.65
N ALA A 45 -5.61 1.84 -2.09
CA ALA A 45 -4.68 2.97 -2.17
C ALA A 45 -4.39 3.40 -3.62
N ALA A 46 -4.09 2.45 -4.51
CA ALA A 46 -3.84 2.75 -5.93
C ALA A 46 -5.09 3.30 -6.64
N MET A 47 -6.28 2.82 -6.26
CA MET A 47 -7.55 3.36 -6.76
C MET A 47 -7.74 4.83 -6.36
N ILE A 48 -7.36 5.20 -5.14
CA ILE A 48 -7.49 6.55 -4.60
C ILE A 48 -6.53 7.53 -5.29
N VAL A 49 -5.30 7.10 -5.57
CA VAL A 49 -4.38 7.87 -6.41
C VAL A 49 -5.01 8.11 -7.79
N SER A 50 -5.56 7.05 -8.40
CA SER A 50 -6.16 7.09 -9.72
C SER A 50 -7.41 8.00 -9.79
N LEU A 51 -8.29 7.99 -8.79
CA LEU A 51 -9.48 8.86 -8.76
C LEU A 51 -9.14 10.32 -8.47
N ALA A 52 -8.08 10.59 -7.69
CA ALA A 52 -7.61 11.95 -7.48
C ALA A 52 -7.15 12.56 -8.82
N LEU A 53 -6.37 11.79 -9.58
CA LEU A 53 -5.92 12.18 -10.92
C LEU A 53 -7.08 12.33 -11.92
N LEU A 54 -8.14 11.52 -11.78
CA LEU A 54 -9.36 11.67 -12.59
C LEU A 54 -10.05 13.00 -12.32
N GLY A 55 -10.18 13.39 -11.05
CA GLY A 55 -10.71 14.69 -10.66
C GLY A 55 -9.91 15.84 -11.27
N HIS A 56 -8.57 15.76 -11.21
CA HIS A 56 -7.68 16.75 -11.83
C HIS A 56 -7.89 16.84 -13.34
N GLY A 57 -7.95 15.70 -14.03
CA GLY A 57 -8.15 15.65 -15.48
C GLY A 57 -9.52 16.15 -15.93
N LEU A 58 -10.59 15.79 -15.21
CA LEU A 58 -11.95 16.27 -15.46
C LEU A 58 -12.02 17.80 -15.37
N SER A 59 -11.45 18.36 -14.30
CA SER A 59 -11.41 19.79 -14.07
C SER A 59 -10.68 20.54 -15.19
N GLY A 60 -9.48 20.09 -15.58
CA GLY A 60 -8.72 20.68 -16.68
C GLY A 60 -9.49 20.68 -18.01
N SER A 61 -10.24 19.60 -18.28
CA SER A 61 -11.03 19.45 -19.51
C SER A 61 -12.24 20.39 -19.54
N LEU A 62 -12.94 20.55 -18.41
CA LEU A 62 -14.06 21.48 -18.27
C LEU A 62 -13.62 22.94 -18.40
N LEU A 63 -12.51 23.31 -17.77
CA LEU A 63 -11.97 24.67 -17.87
C LEU A 63 -11.50 25.00 -19.29
N ALA A 64 -10.93 24.03 -20.00
CA ALA A 64 -10.50 24.22 -21.37
C ALA A 64 -11.64 24.55 -22.34
N LEU A 65 -12.84 24.03 -22.11
CA LEU A 65 -14.01 24.27 -22.97
C LEU A 65 -14.40 25.75 -23.04
N ARG A 66 -14.28 26.49 -21.94
CA ARG A 66 -14.70 27.90 -21.83
C ARG A 66 -13.68 28.77 -21.10
N SER A 67 -12.39 28.57 -21.39
CA SER A 67 -11.28 29.24 -20.70
C SER A 67 -11.42 30.77 -20.60
N ALA A 68 -11.86 31.43 -21.68
CA ALA A 68 -12.08 32.88 -21.70
C ALA A 68 -13.28 33.36 -20.86
N ALA A 69 -14.31 32.52 -20.67
CA ALA A 69 -15.43 32.86 -19.79
C ALA A 69 -15.01 32.68 -18.32
N PHE A 70 -14.37 31.57 -18.00
CA PHE A 70 -13.90 31.25 -16.66
C PHE A 70 -12.83 32.24 -16.17
N GLY A 71 -11.91 32.67 -17.04
CA GLY A 71 -10.92 33.69 -16.69
C GLY A 71 -11.51 35.05 -16.33
N ARG A 72 -12.67 35.43 -16.91
CA ARG A 72 -13.38 36.68 -16.59
C ARG A 72 -14.05 36.64 -15.22
N CYS A 73 -14.43 35.44 -14.77
CA CYS A 73 -15.10 35.24 -13.48
C CYS A 73 -14.12 34.83 -12.37
N PHE A 74 -12.81 34.95 -12.56
CA PHE A 74 -11.77 34.45 -11.64
C PHE A 74 -12.00 34.91 -10.19
N ASP A 75 -12.15 36.21 -9.96
CA ASP A 75 -12.22 36.80 -8.61
C ASP A 75 -13.45 36.32 -7.81
N TRP A 76 -14.51 35.92 -8.53
CA TRP A 76 -15.71 35.35 -7.92
C TRP A 76 -15.61 33.83 -7.80
N LEU A 77 -15.23 33.14 -8.89
CA LEU A 77 -15.32 31.68 -8.99
C LEU A 77 -14.23 30.96 -8.17
N TYR A 78 -13.01 31.49 -8.13
CA TYR A 78 -11.89 30.87 -7.43
C TYR A 78 -12.16 30.59 -5.93
N PRO A 79 -12.56 31.57 -5.11
CA PRO A 79 -12.83 31.31 -3.69
C PRO A 79 -14.01 30.37 -3.48
N TRP A 80 -15.04 30.41 -4.35
CA TRP A 80 -16.16 29.48 -4.27
C TRP A 80 -15.80 28.04 -4.63
N LEU A 81 -14.86 27.82 -5.55
CA LEU A 81 -14.32 26.49 -5.83
C LEU A 81 -13.49 25.95 -4.67
N ALA A 82 -12.70 26.80 -4.01
CA ALA A 82 -11.96 26.41 -2.80
C ALA A 82 -12.91 26.05 -1.64
N VAL A 83 -14.00 26.80 -1.47
CA VAL A 83 -15.08 26.45 -0.53
C VAL A 83 -15.80 25.16 -0.94
N ALA A 84 -16.11 24.99 -2.24
CA ALA A 84 -16.74 23.78 -2.75
C ALA A 84 -15.84 22.56 -2.53
N PHE A 85 -14.52 22.71 -2.68
CA PHE A 85 -13.55 21.69 -2.31
C PHE A 85 -13.63 21.36 -0.81
N ALA A 86 -13.61 22.37 0.06
CA ALA A 86 -13.72 22.18 1.51
C ALA A 86 -14.98 21.41 1.94
N LEU A 87 -16.14 21.75 1.36
CA LEU A 87 -17.42 21.11 1.67
C LEU A 87 -17.58 19.72 1.03
N SER A 88 -17.06 19.55 -0.19
CA SER A 88 -17.20 18.29 -0.91
C SER A 88 -16.37 17.16 -0.31
N MET A 89 -15.26 17.44 0.38
CA MET A 89 -14.45 16.40 1.05
C MET A 89 -15.26 15.52 2.02
N PRO A 90 -15.90 16.06 3.07
CA PRO A 90 -16.74 15.28 3.98
C PRO A 90 -18.03 14.81 3.33
N LEU A 91 -18.64 15.61 2.44
CA LEU A 91 -19.89 15.24 1.79
C LEU A 91 -19.74 14.03 0.85
N ALA A 92 -18.73 14.05 -0.02
CA ALA A 92 -18.44 12.96 -0.95
C ALA A 92 -18.10 11.68 -0.19
N PHE A 93 -17.33 11.79 0.90
CA PHE A 93 -17.03 10.65 1.76
C PHE A 93 -18.29 10.08 2.42
N ALA A 94 -19.13 10.93 3.01
CA ALA A 94 -20.38 10.51 3.64
C ALA A 94 -21.38 9.88 2.66
N ILE A 95 -21.44 10.37 1.41
CA ILE A 95 -22.30 9.79 0.36
C ILE A 95 -21.73 8.43 -0.08
N ALA A 96 -20.44 8.35 -0.37
CA ALA A 96 -19.81 7.12 -0.87
C ALA A 96 -19.94 5.95 0.13
N GLN A 97 -19.85 6.22 1.43
CA GLN A 97 -20.03 5.19 2.47
C GLN A 97 -21.45 4.62 2.56
N ARG A 98 -22.47 5.35 2.09
CA ARG A 98 -23.87 4.88 2.11
C ARG A 98 -24.19 3.95 0.95
N TRP A 99 -23.34 3.91 -0.07
CA TRP A 99 -23.53 2.99 -1.17
C TRP A 99 -23.13 1.58 -0.75
N PRO A 100 -23.92 0.55 -1.09
CA PRO A 100 -23.68 -0.83 -0.69
C PRO A 100 -22.57 -1.48 -1.54
N PHE A 101 -21.45 -0.78 -1.69
CA PHE A 101 -20.31 -1.27 -2.44
C PHE A 101 -19.55 -2.31 -1.61
N ASN A 102 -19.38 -3.50 -2.19
CA ASN A 102 -18.55 -4.55 -1.63
C ASN A 102 -17.63 -5.14 -2.70
N GLY A 103 -16.32 -4.92 -2.54
CA GLY A 103 -15.32 -5.45 -3.45
C GLY A 103 -15.32 -6.98 -3.57
N LEU A 104 -15.70 -7.70 -2.51
CA LEU A 104 -15.77 -9.16 -2.53
C LEU A 104 -16.89 -9.68 -3.46
N GLU A 105 -17.95 -8.91 -3.62
CA GLU A 105 -19.12 -9.28 -4.42
C GLU A 105 -18.94 -9.00 -5.91
N LEU A 106 -17.90 -8.25 -6.32
CA LEU A 106 -17.68 -7.83 -7.71
C LEU A 106 -17.60 -9.00 -8.70
N ILE A 107 -17.19 -10.17 -8.22
CA ILE A 107 -17.01 -11.37 -9.03
C ILE A 107 -18.36 -11.99 -9.46
N TRP A 108 -19.41 -11.82 -8.68
CA TRP A 108 -20.73 -12.42 -8.93
C TRP A 108 -21.86 -11.42 -9.11
N ASP A 109 -21.77 -10.21 -8.54
CA ASP A 109 -22.76 -9.15 -8.70
C ASP A 109 -22.24 -8.01 -9.59
N PRO A 110 -22.72 -7.90 -10.84
CA PRO A 110 -22.31 -6.83 -11.75
C PRO A 110 -22.77 -5.43 -11.29
N ALA A 111 -23.78 -5.32 -10.41
CA ALA A 111 -24.19 -4.03 -9.85
C ALA A 111 -23.06 -3.37 -9.05
N GLN A 112 -22.15 -4.18 -8.48
CA GLN A 112 -20.97 -3.70 -7.78
C GLN A 112 -20.01 -2.89 -8.67
N LEU A 113 -19.99 -3.14 -9.99
CA LEU A 113 -19.23 -2.30 -10.94
C LEU A 113 -19.86 -0.90 -11.06
N ALA A 114 -21.18 -0.81 -11.02
CA ALA A 114 -21.88 0.48 -11.04
C ALA A 114 -21.64 1.24 -9.73
N TRP A 115 -21.70 0.56 -8.58
CA TRP A 115 -21.37 1.17 -7.29
C TRP A 115 -19.91 1.62 -7.22
N LEU A 116 -18.98 0.81 -7.73
CA LEU A 116 -17.58 1.19 -7.86
C LEU A 116 -17.42 2.45 -8.72
N ALA A 117 -18.10 2.53 -9.87
CA ALA A 117 -18.10 3.71 -10.74
C ALA A 117 -18.67 4.95 -10.06
N LEU A 118 -19.80 4.81 -9.37
CA LEU A 118 -20.42 5.90 -8.61
C LEU A 118 -19.48 6.39 -7.50
N SER A 119 -18.90 5.49 -6.70
CA SER A 119 -17.89 5.80 -5.67
C SER A 119 -16.71 6.56 -6.27
N TYR A 120 -16.21 6.09 -7.40
CA TYR A 120 -15.13 6.72 -8.15
C TYR A 120 -15.45 8.17 -8.54
N LEU A 121 -16.64 8.39 -9.10
CA LEU A 121 -17.11 9.71 -9.54
C LEU A 121 -17.31 10.66 -8.36
N CYS A 122 -17.99 10.19 -7.31
CA CYS A 122 -18.29 10.98 -6.12
C CYS A 122 -17.01 11.45 -5.42
N LEU A 123 -16.07 10.53 -5.18
CA LEU A 123 -14.82 10.83 -4.48
C LEU A 123 -13.83 11.62 -5.34
N SER A 124 -13.97 11.62 -6.66
CA SER A 124 -13.17 12.47 -7.54
C SER A 124 -13.59 13.95 -7.52
N LEU A 125 -14.82 14.26 -7.07
CA LEU A 125 -15.38 15.60 -7.08
C LEU A 125 -14.59 16.63 -6.26
N PRO A 126 -14.14 16.33 -5.02
CA PRO A 126 -13.31 17.26 -4.25
C PRO A 126 -12.01 17.60 -4.99
N PHE A 127 -11.36 16.59 -5.58
CA PHE A 127 -10.15 16.79 -6.38
C PHE A 127 -10.42 17.62 -7.63
N ALA A 128 -11.58 17.46 -8.27
CA ALA A 128 -11.97 18.30 -9.40
C ALA A 128 -12.14 19.77 -9.00
N CYS A 129 -12.73 20.05 -7.83
CA CYS A 129 -12.85 21.40 -7.28
C CYS A 129 -11.48 22.01 -6.96
N ALA A 130 -10.58 21.28 -6.29
CA ALA A 130 -9.22 21.73 -5.99
C ALA A 130 -8.44 22.02 -7.28
N ALA A 131 -8.46 21.09 -8.23
CA ALA A 131 -7.82 21.25 -9.53
C ALA A 131 -8.39 22.41 -10.35
N ALA A 132 -9.68 22.75 -10.15
CA ALA A 132 -10.30 23.88 -10.83
C ALA A 132 -9.71 25.20 -10.35
N CYS A 133 -9.38 25.32 -9.06
CA CYS A 133 -8.65 26.47 -8.52
C CYS A 133 -7.30 26.65 -9.22
N PHE A 134 -6.52 25.57 -9.34
CA PHE A 134 -5.21 25.61 -10.00
C PHE A 134 -5.34 25.97 -11.48
N GLY A 135 -6.26 25.33 -12.20
CA GLY A 135 -6.52 25.59 -13.61
C GLY A 135 -6.96 27.03 -13.88
N LEU A 136 -7.81 27.61 -13.02
CA LEU A 136 -8.21 29.01 -13.10
C LEU A 136 -7.03 29.97 -12.86
N ALA A 137 -6.18 29.67 -11.88
CA ALA A 137 -4.98 30.46 -11.63
C ALA A 137 -4.03 30.43 -12.83
N PHE A 138 -3.86 29.27 -13.48
CA PHE A 138 -3.09 29.14 -14.71
C PHE A 138 -3.70 29.92 -15.89
N ILE A 139 -5.03 29.91 -16.05
CA ILE A 139 -5.72 30.67 -17.10
C ILE A 139 -5.51 32.18 -16.91
N ARG A 140 -5.69 32.69 -15.67
CA ARG A 140 -5.58 34.12 -15.37
C ARG A 140 -4.13 34.63 -15.43
N TYR A 141 -3.18 33.84 -14.98
CA TYR A 141 -1.77 34.23 -14.84
C TYR A 141 -0.81 33.34 -15.65
N GLY A 142 -1.16 33.07 -16.91
CA GLY A 142 -0.43 32.14 -17.79
C GLY A 142 1.08 32.41 -17.95
N ALA A 143 1.54 33.65 -17.78
CA ALA A 143 2.97 34.00 -17.86
C ALA A 143 3.81 33.45 -16.69
N ALA A 144 3.19 33.08 -15.58
CA ALA A 144 3.88 32.58 -14.39
C ALA A 144 3.33 31.21 -13.94
N ILE A 145 2.92 30.39 -14.91
CA ILE A 145 2.63 28.96 -14.73
C ILE A 145 3.77 28.23 -13.99
N PRO A 146 5.07 28.41 -14.31
CA PRO A 146 6.12 27.70 -13.59
C PRO A 146 6.13 27.97 -12.07
N ARG A 147 5.80 29.19 -11.64
CA ARG A 147 5.75 29.56 -10.21
C ARG A 147 4.49 29.05 -9.51
N LEU A 148 3.34 29.15 -10.16
CA LEU A 148 2.09 28.59 -9.64
C LEU A 148 2.16 27.06 -9.53
N TYR A 149 2.74 26.40 -10.54
CA TYR A 149 2.95 24.96 -10.53
C TYR A 149 3.97 24.53 -9.47
N ALA A 150 5.02 25.34 -9.24
CA ALA A 150 5.93 25.11 -8.12
C ALA A 150 5.24 25.26 -6.75
N ALA A 151 4.37 26.26 -6.58
CA ALA A 151 3.59 26.43 -5.35
C ALA A 151 2.59 25.29 -5.11
N ASP A 152 1.94 24.80 -6.16
CA ASP A 152 1.07 23.61 -6.14
C ASP A 152 1.85 22.38 -5.68
N LEU A 153 2.96 22.05 -6.36
CA LEU A 153 3.78 20.88 -6.03
C LEU A 153 4.39 20.94 -4.62
N PHE A 154 4.89 22.12 -4.21
CA PHE A 154 5.47 22.30 -2.87
C PHE A 154 4.38 22.24 -1.78
N GLY A 155 3.23 22.86 -2.01
CA GLY A 155 2.08 22.78 -1.11
C GLY A 155 1.59 21.34 -0.94
N ALA A 156 1.42 20.61 -2.05
CA ALA A 156 1.09 19.20 -2.03
C ALA A 156 2.11 18.41 -1.19
N GLY A 157 3.41 18.58 -1.42
CA GLY A 157 4.46 17.93 -0.63
C GLY A 157 4.39 18.22 0.88
N LEU A 158 4.12 19.47 1.27
CA LEU A 158 3.87 19.82 2.67
C LEU A 158 2.61 19.16 3.23
N GLY A 159 1.55 19.04 2.42
CA GLY A 159 0.33 18.31 2.78
C GLY A 159 0.60 16.82 3.05
N ALA A 160 1.43 16.18 2.22
CA ALA A 160 1.81 14.77 2.40
C ALA A 160 2.53 14.50 3.73
N LEU A 161 3.36 15.42 4.20
CA LEU A 161 4.04 15.30 5.49
C LEU A 161 3.15 15.75 6.65
N GLY A 162 2.48 16.90 6.51
CA GLY A 162 1.66 17.51 7.56
C GLY A 162 0.46 16.67 7.98
N VAL A 163 -0.10 15.88 7.05
CA VAL A 163 -1.22 14.98 7.37
C VAL A 163 -0.85 13.89 8.38
N LEU A 164 0.41 13.45 8.43
CA LEU A 164 0.84 12.44 9.42
C LEU A 164 0.78 13.00 10.84
N TRP A 165 1.21 14.25 11.01
CA TRP A 165 1.10 14.96 12.28
C TRP A 165 -0.36 15.22 12.65
N LEU A 166 -1.18 15.63 11.67
CA LEU A 166 -2.63 15.80 11.85
C LEU A 166 -3.29 14.52 12.39
N MET A 167 -2.96 13.36 11.81
CA MET A 167 -3.51 12.05 12.21
C MET A 167 -3.08 11.63 13.61
N GLN A 168 -1.90 12.04 14.06
CA GLN A 168 -1.43 11.80 15.44
C GLN A 168 -2.11 12.75 16.45
N ALA A 169 -2.31 14.02 16.06
CA ALA A 169 -2.78 15.06 16.97
C ALA A 169 -4.31 15.09 17.15
N LEU A 170 -5.08 14.66 16.14
CA LEU A 170 -6.53 14.75 16.13
C LEU A 170 -7.19 13.37 16.02
N PRO A 171 -8.34 13.13 16.67
CA PRO A 171 -9.09 11.91 16.49
C PRO A 171 -9.70 11.83 15.09
N LEU A 172 -9.98 10.61 14.64
CA LEU A 172 -10.43 10.25 13.28
C LEU A 172 -11.50 11.18 12.70
N ARG A 173 -12.52 11.51 13.51
CA ARG A 173 -13.68 12.34 13.09
C ARG A 173 -13.32 13.77 12.66
N HIS A 174 -12.17 14.29 13.10
CA HIS A 174 -11.75 15.67 12.82
C HIS A 174 -10.75 15.78 11.66
N TRP A 175 -10.31 14.66 11.06
CA TRP A 175 -9.34 14.71 9.96
C TRP A 175 -9.90 15.47 8.74
N LEU A 176 -11.10 15.12 8.26
CA LEU A 176 -11.73 15.82 7.12
C LEU A 176 -12.09 17.29 7.42
N PRO A 177 -12.71 17.63 8.57
CA PRO A 177 -12.93 19.02 8.94
C PRO A 177 -11.66 19.86 8.95
N ALA A 178 -10.55 19.35 9.49
CA ALA A 178 -9.29 20.08 9.56
C ALA A 178 -8.72 20.38 8.16
N LEU A 179 -8.81 19.43 7.22
CA LEU A 179 -8.43 19.68 5.83
C LEU A 179 -9.37 20.69 5.14
N GLY A 180 -10.66 20.64 5.45
CA GLY A 180 -11.63 21.62 4.99
C GLY A 180 -11.29 23.03 5.48
N LEU A 181 -10.88 23.20 6.74
CA LEU A 181 -10.41 24.47 7.28
C LEU A 181 -9.17 25.00 6.56
N LEU A 182 -8.21 24.13 6.24
CA LEU A 182 -7.03 24.51 5.45
C LEU A 182 -7.40 24.98 4.04
N ALA A 183 -8.36 24.32 3.39
CA ALA A 183 -8.88 24.74 2.09
C ALA A 183 -9.62 26.10 2.16
N VAL A 184 -10.41 26.33 3.22
CA VAL A 184 -11.08 27.61 3.47
C VAL A 184 -10.06 28.73 3.74
N PHE A 185 -9.01 28.44 4.50
CA PHE A 185 -7.90 29.38 4.72
C PHE A 185 -7.21 29.73 3.40
N GLY A 186 -6.98 28.74 2.53
CA GLY A 186 -6.53 28.97 1.16
C GLY A 186 -7.46 29.87 0.37
N ALA A 187 -8.79 29.66 0.46
CA ALA A 187 -9.78 30.52 -0.19
C ALA A 187 -9.69 31.98 0.29
N TRP A 188 -9.48 32.18 1.60
CA TRP A 188 -9.32 33.51 2.20
C TRP A 188 -8.10 34.25 1.65
N LEU A 189 -6.92 33.59 1.62
CA LEU A 189 -5.68 34.15 1.11
C LEU A 189 -5.73 34.51 -0.39
N GLY A 190 -6.53 33.76 -1.17
CA GLY A 190 -6.71 33.98 -2.60
C GLY A 190 -7.80 35.01 -2.94
N SER A 191 -8.56 35.49 -1.95
CA SER A 191 -9.67 36.42 -2.17
C SER A 191 -9.23 37.89 -1.96
N ALA A 192 -9.69 38.79 -2.83
CA ALA A 192 -9.40 40.23 -2.72
C ALA A 192 -10.46 41.04 -1.93
N GLY A 193 -11.52 40.39 -1.40
CA GLY A 193 -12.69 41.07 -0.85
C GLY A 193 -13.19 40.56 0.51
N LEU A 194 -13.48 41.50 1.43
CA LEU A 194 -13.93 41.26 2.81
C LEU A 194 -15.24 40.47 2.94
N SER A 195 -16.14 40.55 1.96
CA SER A 195 -17.44 39.86 2.00
C SER A 195 -17.31 38.35 1.78
N ILE A 196 -16.38 37.94 0.91
CA ILE A 196 -16.06 36.53 0.64
C ILE A 196 -15.34 35.94 1.85
N ALA A 197 -14.39 36.68 2.43
CA ALA A 197 -13.72 36.32 3.68
C ALA A 197 -14.72 36.05 4.84
N ARG A 198 -15.71 36.92 5.03
CA ARG A 198 -16.73 36.74 6.07
C ARG A 198 -17.61 35.51 5.84
N ARG A 199 -18.01 35.25 4.59
CA ARG A 199 -18.81 34.06 4.22
C ARG A 199 -18.00 32.77 4.39
N SER A 200 -16.74 32.76 3.96
CA SER A 200 -15.84 31.62 4.13
C SER A 200 -15.59 31.29 5.61
N SER A 201 -15.54 32.29 6.49
CA SER A 201 -15.42 32.06 7.94
C SER A 201 -16.68 31.44 8.57
N LEU A 202 -17.88 31.77 8.10
CA LEU A 202 -19.11 31.09 8.54
C LEU A 202 -19.16 29.62 8.09
N LEU A 203 -18.62 29.34 6.90
CA LEU A 203 -18.48 27.98 6.38
C LEU A 203 -17.43 27.16 7.15
N ALA A 204 -16.33 27.79 7.58
CA ALA A 204 -15.35 27.17 8.49
C ALA A 204 -16.00 26.70 9.80
N LEU A 205 -16.91 27.51 10.36
CA LEU A 205 -17.68 27.13 11.54
C LEU A 205 -18.61 25.94 11.27
N GLY A 206 -19.27 25.92 10.11
CA GLY A 206 -20.12 24.80 9.69
C GLY A 206 -19.35 23.47 9.56
N LEU A 207 -18.10 23.49 9.09
CA LEU A 207 -17.25 22.30 8.98
C LEU A 207 -16.90 21.69 10.34
N LEU A 208 -16.73 22.53 11.37
CA LEU A 208 -16.50 22.09 12.75
C LEU A 208 -17.75 21.49 13.40
N LEU A 209 -18.94 21.84 12.89
CA LEU A 209 -20.24 21.41 13.39
C LEU A 209 -20.86 20.27 12.55
N LEU A 210 -20.06 19.60 11.70
CA LEU A 210 -20.55 18.50 10.89
C LEU A 210 -21.09 17.35 11.76
N PRO A 211 -22.20 16.70 11.37
CA PRO A 211 -22.72 15.55 12.09
C PRO A 211 -21.64 14.46 12.22
N PRO A 212 -21.44 13.87 13.42
CA PRO A 212 -20.44 12.81 13.60
C PRO A 212 -20.60 11.62 12.65
N SER A 213 -21.84 11.34 12.23
CA SER A 213 -22.15 10.27 11.26
C SER A 213 -21.59 10.50 9.86
N TRP A 214 -21.20 11.72 9.50
CA TRP A 214 -20.62 12.02 8.18
C TRP A 214 -19.12 11.70 8.12
N THR A 215 -18.45 11.70 9.27
CA THR A 215 -17.01 11.42 9.39
C THR A 215 -16.73 10.14 10.16
N ALA A 216 -17.76 9.45 10.64
CA ALA A 216 -17.66 8.10 11.15
C ALA A 216 -17.20 7.15 10.05
N VAL A 217 -16.32 6.22 10.42
CA VAL A 217 -15.76 5.20 9.54
C VAL A 217 -16.23 3.85 10.05
N GLU A 218 -17.13 3.21 9.30
CA GLU A 218 -17.73 1.91 9.62
C GLU A 218 -17.09 0.81 8.77
N PRO A 219 -16.34 -0.12 9.38
CA PRO A 219 -15.66 -1.17 8.63
C PRO A 219 -16.65 -2.08 7.90
N ASN A 220 -16.25 -2.58 6.72
CA ASN A 220 -17.08 -3.47 5.91
C ASN A 220 -17.59 -4.67 6.73
N PRO A 221 -18.84 -5.12 6.49
CA PRO A 221 -19.47 -6.24 7.22
C PRO A 221 -18.66 -7.54 7.29
N TYR A 222 -17.78 -7.79 6.31
CA TYR A 222 -16.97 -9.00 6.18
C TYR A 222 -15.59 -8.90 6.85
N LYS A 223 -15.27 -7.76 7.47
CA LYS A 223 -14.05 -7.64 8.28
C LYS A 223 -14.17 -8.36 9.60
N GLY A 224 -13.02 -8.81 10.12
CA GLY A 224 -12.91 -9.47 11.43
C GLY A 224 -13.63 -8.68 12.53
N LEU A 225 -13.35 -7.37 12.64
CA LEU A 225 -13.98 -6.52 13.67
C LEU A 225 -15.51 -6.47 13.55
N SER A 226 -16.04 -6.26 12.34
CA SER A 226 -17.49 -6.18 12.11
C SER A 226 -18.17 -7.52 12.34
N ALA A 227 -17.51 -8.63 12.02
CA ALA A 227 -17.99 -9.98 12.30
C ALA A 227 -18.00 -10.27 13.81
N THR A 228 -16.93 -9.93 14.53
CA THR A 228 -16.82 -10.17 15.97
C THR A 228 -17.80 -9.31 16.78
N LEU A 229 -18.09 -8.07 16.36
CA LEU A 229 -19.10 -7.21 17.00
C LEU A 229 -20.54 -7.75 16.91
N ARG A 230 -20.80 -8.78 16.09
CA ARG A 230 -22.10 -9.46 16.04
C ARG A 230 -22.26 -10.54 17.11
N LEU A 231 -21.19 -10.90 17.81
CA LEU A 231 -21.28 -11.86 18.91
C LEU A 231 -22.13 -11.25 20.06
N PRO A 232 -22.93 -12.06 20.76
CA PRO A 232 -23.65 -11.60 21.95
C PRO A 232 -22.70 -10.98 22.98
N GLY A 233 -23.10 -9.86 23.56
CA GLY A 233 -22.29 -9.10 24.53
C GLY A 233 -20.97 -8.53 23.99
N ALA A 234 -20.68 -8.59 22.68
CA ALA A 234 -19.45 -8.00 22.14
C ALA A 234 -19.48 -6.47 22.22
N GLU A 235 -18.49 -5.90 22.89
CA GLU A 235 -18.35 -4.46 23.07
C GLU A 235 -16.92 -4.00 22.79
N ARG A 236 -16.83 -2.78 22.26
CA ARG A 236 -15.54 -2.13 22.00
C ARG A 236 -15.12 -1.37 23.25
N LEU A 237 -14.06 -1.85 23.90
CA LEU A 237 -13.53 -1.25 25.13
C LEU A 237 -12.78 0.04 24.83
N GLU A 238 -11.95 0.03 23.79
CA GLU A 238 -11.10 1.15 23.45
C GLU A 238 -10.90 1.27 21.94
N ARG A 239 -10.66 2.50 21.48
CA ARG A 239 -10.33 2.80 20.09
C ARG A 239 -9.29 3.91 20.02
N GLN A 240 -8.18 3.64 19.35
CA GLN A 240 -7.14 4.63 19.10
C GLN A 240 -6.87 4.74 17.60
N ALA A 241 -7.09 5.93 17.04
CA ALA A 241 -6.76 6.21 15.65
C ALA A 241 -5.39 6.88 15.54
N GLY A 242 -4.65 6.54 14.48
CA GLY A 242 -3.41 7.22 14.15
C GLY A 242 -2.93 6.88 12.74
N PRO A 243 -1.72 7.34 12.37
CA PRO A 243 -1.18 7.14 11.02
C PRO A 243 -0.89 5.65 10.74
N LEU A 244 -0.55 4.85 11.75
CA LEU A 244 -0.21 3.43 11.57
C LEU A 244 -1.43 2.51 11.54
N GLY A 245 -2.63 3.04 11.75
CA GLY A 245 -3.88 2.31 11.70
C GLY A 245 -4.86 2.75 12.77
N VAL A 246 -6.07 2.21 12.70
CA VAL A 246 -7.07 2.31 13.76
C VAL A 246 -7.00 1.04 14.59
N LEU A 247 -6.60 1.19 15.85
CA LEU A 247 -6.59 0.11 16.84
C LEU A 247 -7.96 0.06 17.51
N ASP A 248 -8.56 -1.13 17.56
CA ASP A 248 -9.81 -1.39 18.26
C ASP A 248 -9.58 -2.58 19.23
N LEU A 249 -9.94 -2.39 20.50
CA LEU A 249 -9.94 -3.44 21.51
C LEU A 249 -11.37 -3.89 21.78
N LEU A 250 -11.60 -5.19 21.72
CA LEU A 250 -12.93 -5.77 21.89
C LEU A 250 -12.95 -6.82 23.00
N ALA A 251 -14.00 -6.79 23.81
CA ALA A 251 -14.36 -7.85 24.73
C ALA A 251 -15.73 -8.44 24.36
N SER A 252 -15.95 -9.71 24.69
CA SER A 252 -17.28 -10.31 24.64
C SER A 252 -17.49 -11.11 25.93
N PRO A 253 -18.06 -10.50 26.98
CA PRO A 253 -18.22 -11.15 28.27
C PRO A 253 -19.18 -12.35 28.24
N GLU A 254 -20.21 -12.30 27.39
CA GLU A 254 -21.19 -13.38 27.24
C GLU A 254 -20.64 -14.58 26.47
N VAL A 255 -19.84 -14.31 25.41
CA VAL A 255 -19.19 -15.34 24.59
C VAL A 255 -17.70 -15.05 24.51
N PRO A 256 -16.91 -15.42 25.53
CA PRO A 256 -15.50 -15.04 25.60
C PRO A 256 -14.72 -15.53 24.39
N LEU A 257 -13.96 -14.62 23.79
CA LEU A 257 -13.12 -14.92 22.64
C LEU A 257 -12.04 -15.92 23.04
N ARG A 258 -11.86 -16.94 22.18
CA ARG A 258 -10.89 -18.03 22.34
C ARG A 258 -10.32 -18.38 20.96
N GLN A 259 -9.54 -17.47 20.41
CA GLN A 259 -8.86 -17.66 19.14
C GLN A 259 -7.45 -18.21 19.39
N VAL A 260 -7.22 -19.44 18.91
CA VAL A 260 -5.92 -20.10 18.96
C VAL A 260 -5.67 -20.75 17.62
N ALA A 261 -4.73 -20.21 16.85
CA ALA A 261 -4.39 -20.75 15.54
C ALA A 261 -3.66 -22.08 15.70
N GLY A 262 -4.12 -23.12 14.99
CA GLY A 262 -3.44 -24.40 14.92
C GLY A 262 -3.59 -25.28 16.16
N LEU A 263 -4.60 -25.04 17.02
CA LEU A 263 -4.88 -25.86 18.20
C LEU A 263 -5.31 -27.27 17.79
N SER A 264 -4.69 -28.28 18.42
CA SER A 264 -5.00 -29.69 18.20
C SER A 264 -6.47 -30.02 18.45
N MET A 265 -7.05 -30.90 17.63
CA MET A 265 -8.37 -31.49 17.90
C MET A 265 -8.36 -32.44 19.11
N LEU A 266 -7.17 -32.90 19.53
CA LEU A 266 -6.96 -33.69 20.75
C LEU A 266 -6.55 -32.82 21.94
N ALA A 267 -6.69 -31.49 21.84
CA ALA A 267 -6.28 -30.60 22.90
C ALA A 267 -7.08 -30.87 24.19
N ASP A 268 -6.36 -31.10 25.29
CA ASP A 268 -6.95 -31.39 26.61
C ASP A 268 -6.99 -30.17 27.54
N ARG A 269 -6.46 -29.02 27.09
CA ARG A 269 -6.50 -27.74 27.81
C ARG A 269 -7.36 -26.74 27.06
N GLU A 270 -8.32 -26.16 27.77
CA GLU A 270 -9.18 -25.11 27.22
C GLU A 270 -8.41 -23.78 27.10
N PRO A 271 -8.53 -23.05 25.97
CA PRO A 271 -8.04 -21.69 25.87
C PRO A 271 -8.70 -20.77 26.90
N VAL A 272 -7.90 -19.86 27.47
CA VAL A 272 -8.41 -18.83 28.38
C VAL A 272 -9.21 -17.77 27.63
N ALA A 273 -10.03 -17.00 28.35
CA ALA A 273 -10.70 -15.83 27.78
C ALA A 273 -9.67 -14.81 27.27
N GLN A 274 -9.95 -14.24 26.10
CA GLN A 274 -9.09 -13.27 25.41
C GLN A 274 -9.83 -11.97 25.09
N LEU A 275 -9.09 -10.88 25.00
CA LEU A 275 -9.51 -9.67 24.29
C LEU A 275 -9.15 -9.81 22.80
N GLY A 276 -9.96 -9.23 21.94
CA GLY A 276 -9.70 -9.16 20.51
C GLY A 276 -9.05 -7.82 20.15
N LEU A 277 -7.78 -7.85 19.75
CA LEU A 277 -7.10 -6.70 19.18
C LEU A 277 -7.30 -6.68 17.66
N PHE A 278 -7.77 -5.55 17.14
CA PHE A 278 -7.93 -5.33 15.70
C PHE A 278 -7.12 -4.12 15.23
N ILE A 279 -6.55 -4.23 14.03
CA ILE A 279 -5.86 -3.14 13.34
C ILE A 279 -6.57 -2.89 12.02
N ASP A 280 -7.11 -1.68 11.83
CA ASP A 280 -7.96 -1.33 10.68
C ASP A 280 -9.14 -2.30 10.47
N GLY A 281 -9.64 -2.91 11.55
CA GLY A 281 -10.69 -3.92 11.49
C GLY A 281 -10.26 -5.33 11.09
N GLU A 282 -8.97 -5.56 10.83
CA GLU A 282 -8.37 -6.89 10.64
C GLU A 282 -7.96 -7.50 11.99
N GLY A 283 -8.12 -8.81 12.12
CA GLY A 283 -7.88 -9.57 13.35
C GLY A 283 -9.01 -10.59 13.62
N PRO A 284 -9.23 -10.99 14.88
CA PRO A 284 -8.51 -10.51 16.07
C PRO A 284 -7.12 -11.14 16.21
N SER A 285 -6.14 -10.32 16.59
CA SER A 285 -4.99 -10.80 17.33
C SER A 285 -5.42 -11.01 18.79
N PRO A 286 -5.32 -12.22 19.35
CA PRO A 286 -5.76 -12.50 20.70
C PRO A 286 -4.82 -11.88 21.75
N ILE A 287 -5.40 -11.31 22.81
CA ILE A 287 -4.70 -10.91 24.03
C ILE A 287 -5.28 -11.73 25.19
N SER A 288 -4.54 -12.70 25.69
CA SER A 288 -4.95 -13.52 26.84
C SER A 288 -5.23 -12.67 28.09
N GLN A 289 -6.28 -12.96 28.85
CA GLN A 289 -6.64 -12.19 30.06
C GLN A 289 -6.04 -12.75 31.37
N VAL A 290 -5.23 -13.80 31.29
CA VAL A 290 -4.68 -14.49 32.47
C VAL A 290 -3.16 -14.35 32.48
N VAL A 291 -2.61 -13.97 33.64
CA VAL A 291 -1.15 -13.82 33.87
C VAL A 291 -0.49 -15.14 34.24
N ASP A 292 -1.26 -16.07 34.82
CA ASP A 292 -0.78 -17.38 35.23
C ASP A 292 -0.36 -18.21 34.01
N VAL A 293 0.96 -18.33 33.83
CA VAL A 293 1.57 -19.08 32.74
C VAL A 293 1.06 -20.50 32.72
N ASP A 294 0.79 -21.14 33.88
CA ASP A 294 0.36 -22.54 33.96
C ASP A 294 -0.98 -22.77 33.26
N ARG A 295 -1.86 -21.77 33.25
CA ARG A 295 -3.15 -21.82 32.54
C ARG A 295 -3.04 -21.67 31.02
N LEU A 296 -1.87 -21.29 30.51
CA LEU A 296 -1.60 -21.17 29.07
C LEU A 296 -1.08 -22.49 28.44
N GLY A 297 -1.30 -23.64 29.10
CA GLY A 297 -0.87 -24.96 28.61
C GLY A 297 -1.47 -25.40 27.26
N TYR A 298 -2.53 -24.74 26.80
CA TYR A 298 -3.08 -24.96 25.45
C TYR A 298 -2.10 -24.51 24.34
N LEU A 299 -1.20 -23.55 24.61
CA LEU A 299 -0.22 -23.06 23.62
C LEU A 299 0.79 -24.13 23.20
N GLU A 300 1.04 -25.13 24.05
CA GLU A 300 1.93 -26.28 23.76
C GLU A 300 1.28 -27.31 22.84
N GLN A 301 -0.04 -27.21 22.63
CA GLN A 301 -0.85 -28.15 21.85
C GLN A 301 -1.24 -27.55 20.51
N THR A 302 -0.46 -26.59 20.03
CA THR A 302 -0.64 -25.96 18.72
C THR A 302 0.44 -26.42 17.75
N THR A 303 0.17 -26.38 16.44
CA THR A 303 1.17 -26.66 15.40
C THR A 303 2.45 -25.83 15.59
N ALA A 304 2.33 -24.56 15.97
CA ALA A 304 3.44 -23.63 16.21
C ALA A 304 4.31 -23.98 17.44
N ALA A 305 3.88 -24.92 18.29
CA ALA A 305 4.65 -25.37 19.44
C ALA A 305 5.81 -26.33 19.08
N LEU A 306 5.77 -26.95 17.89
CA LEU A 306 6.76 -27.93 17.45
C LEU A 306 8.23 -27.49 17.62
N PRO A 307 8.70 -26.30 17.18
CA PRO A 307 10.10 -25.92 17.31
C PRO A 307 10.61 -25.90 18.76
N TYR A 308 9.74 -25.65 19.74
CA TYR A 308 10.09 -25.67 21.16
C TYR A 308 10.23 -27.10 21.74
N GLN A 309 9.71 -28.11 21.03
CA GLN A 309 9.98 -29.53 21.35
C GLN A 309 11.30 -30.01 20.75
N LEU A 310 11.79 -29.32 19.71
CA LEU A 310 13.02 -29.69 18.98
C LEU A 310 14.26 -28.95 19.49
N LEU A 311 14.07 -27.90 20.29
CA LEU A 311 15.13 -27.05 20.82
C LEU A 311 15.08 -27.03 22.35
N SER A 312 16.24 -27.05 22.98
CA SER A 312 16.37 -26.90 24.43
C SER A 312 16.81 -25.48 24.78
N ALA A 313 16.03 -24.81 25.63
CA ALA A 313 16.30 -23.44 26.10
C ALA A 313 16.68 -22.42 25.01
N PRO A 314 15.87 -22.25 23.94
CA PRO A 314 16.26 -21.45 22.78
C PRO A 314 16.33 -19.95 23.05
N SER A 315 17.23 -19.25 22.37
CA SER A 315 17.13 -17.81 22.14
C SER A 315 16.20 -17.54 20.94
N VAL A 316 15.14 -16.76 21.16
CA VAL A 316 14.03 -16.63 20.22
C VAL A 316 13.89 -15.19 19.72
N LEU A 317 13.71 -15.01 18.41
CA LEU A 317 13.29 -13.76 17.78
C LEU A 317 11.89 -13.96 17.19
N ILE A 318 10.93 -13.13 17.60
CA ILE A 318 9.56 -13.16 17.05
C ILE A 318 9.32 -11.90 16.23
N LEU A 319 8.95 -12.08 14.97
CA LEU A 319 8.73 -11.02 14.00
C LEU A 319 7.24 -10.69 13.88
N GLY A 320 6.76 -9.84 14.78
CA GLY A 320 5.34 -9.51 14.97
C GLY A 320 4.87 -9.95 16.35
N ALA A 321 4.81 -9.03 17.30
CA ALA A 321 4.41 -9.32 18.67
C ALA A 321 2.89 -9.47 18.80
N GLY A 322 2.12 -8.59 18.11
CA GLY A 322 0.66 -8.62 18.12
C GLY A 322 0.13 -8.59 19.56
N GLY A 323 -0.78 -9.49 19.88
CA GLY A 323 -1.37 -9.62 21.21
C GLY A 323 -0.58 -10.47 22.21
N GLY A 324 0.62 -10.94 21.84
CA GLY A 324 1.60 -11.54 22.75
C GLY A 324 1.56 -13.08 22.86
N ASP A 325 0.60 -13.78 22.26
CA ASP A 325 0.48 -15.24 22.37
C ASP A 325 1.74 -15.99 21.90
N ALA A 326 2.39 -15.54 20.82
CA ALA A 326 3.65 -16.13 20.36
C ALA A 326 4.78 -15.96 21.39
N GLY A 327 4.79 -14.83 22.12
CA GLY A 327 5.73 -14.59 23.20
C GLY A 327 5.48 -15.50 24.40
N TRP A 328 4.22 -15.67 24.80
CA TRP A 328 3.83 -16.61 25.85
C TRP A 328 4.17 -18.05 25.49
N GLN A 329 3.93 -18.45 24.25
CA GLN A 329 4.32 -19.76 23.74
C GLN A 329 5.84 -19.97 23.83
N ALA A 330 6.64 -18.95 23.50
CA ALA A 330 8.09 -19.03 23.62
C ALA A 330 8.56 -19.21 25.07
N LEU A 331 7.98 -18.45 26.01
CA LEU A 331 8.31 -18.58 27.44
C LEU A 331 7.92 -19.95 28.01
N ARG A 332 6.76 -20.48 27.61
CA ARG A 332 6.33 -21.85 27.96
C ARG A 332 7.19 -22.92 27.31
N GLY A 333 7.62 -22.70 26.07
CA GLY A 333 8.59 -23.51 25.35
C GLY A 333 10.02 -23.44 25.90
N GLY A 334 10.21 -22.85 27.08
CA GLY A 334 11.49 -22.81 27.79
C GLY A 334 12.49 -21.81 27.23
N ALA A 335 12.08 -20.80 26.46
CA ALA A 335 13.00 -19.81 25.89
C ALA A 335 13.86 -19.14 26.99
N ARG A 336 15.18 -19.14 26.78
CA ARG A 336 16.15 -18.49 27.68
C ARG A 336 16.17 -16.97 27.52
N SER A 337 15.88 -16.51 26.31
CA SER A 337 15.83 -15.10 25.93
C SER A 337 14.88 -14.94 24.77
N LEU A 338 14.05 -13.91 24.79
CA LEU A 338 13.03 -13.63 23.79
C LEU A 338 13.17 -12.18 23.33
N GLN A 339 13.30 -11.96 22.03
CA GLN A 339 13.15 -10.64 21.43
C GLN A 339 11.83 -10.56 20.67
N LEU A 340 10.94 -9.69 21.14
CA LEU A 340 9.64 -9.42 20.51
C LEU A 340 9.74 -8.18 19.63
N VAL A 341 9.57 -8.33 18.33
CA VAL A 341 9.58 -7.20 17.38
C VAL A 341 8.15 -6.77 17.09
N GLU A 342 7.82 -5.53 17.40
CA GLU A 342 6.51 -4.92 17.09
C GLU A 342 6.67 -3.82 16.03
N PRO A 343 6.16 -4.00 14.80
CA PRO A 343 6.26 -3.00 13.74
C PRO A 343 5.45 -1.73 14.01
N ASN A 344 4.34 -1.84 14.73
CA ASN A 344 3.42 -0.76 14.97
C ASN A 344 3.76 -0.02 16.27
N ALA A 345 4.47 1.11 16.15
CA ALA A 345 4.84 1.94 17.29
C ALA A 345 3.64 2.47 18.09
N GLN A 346 2.50 2.69 17.43
CA GLN A 346 1.26 3.10 18.09
C GLN A 346 0.72 1.95 18.94
N LEU A 347 0.74 0.71 18.41
CA LEU A 347 0.33 -0.48 19.16
C LEU A 347 1.25 -0.72 20.37
N ALA A 348 2.57 -0.64 20.17
CA ALA A 348 3.52 -0.83 21.26
C ALA A 348 3.32 0.18 22.39
N ALA A 349 3.17 1.47 22.06
CA ALA A 349 2.93 2.51 23.06
C ALA A 349 1.56 2.35 23.75
N TRP A 350 0.56 1.88 23.01
CA TRP A 350 -0.77 1.65 23.56
C TRP A 350 -0.80 0.45 24.52
N LEU A 351 -0.12 -0.66 24.17
CA LEU A 351 0.00 -1.84 25.04
C LEU A 351 0.88 -1.61 26.29
N ASP A 352 1.59 -0.48 26.39
CA ASP A 352 2.28 -0.07 27.63
C ASP A 352 1.30 0.50 28.67
N THR A 353 0.08 0.86 28.26
CA THR A 353 -0.97 1.25 29.19
C THR A 353 -1.57 0.00 29.86
N PRO A 354 -1.98 0.06 31.14
CA PRO A 354 -2.35 -1.12 31.95
C PRO A 354 -3.68 -1.82 31.56
N GLY A 355 -4.07 -1.81 30.28
CA GLY A 355 -5.32 -2.41 29.78
C GLY A 355 -5.31 -3.94 29.62
N SER A 356 -4.16 -4.61 29.70
CA SER A 356 -4.04 -6.08 29.67
C SER A 356 -2.96 -6.59 30.64
N PRO A 357 -3.35 -7.12 31.81
CA PRO A 357 -2.40 -7.62 32.80
C PRO A 357 -1.45 -8.70 32.26
N ALA A 358 -1.94 -9.59 31.37
CA ALA A 358 -1.11 -10.63 30.79
C ALA A 358 -0.09 -10.06 29.81
N TYR A 359 -0.48 -9.14 28.91
CA TYR A 359 0.50 -8.54 28.01
C TYR A 359 1.55 -7.73 28.78
N SER A 360 1.12 -6.96 29.78
CA SER A 360 2.05 -6.25 30.68
C SER A 360 3.01 -7.21 31.39
N ALA A 361 2.53 -8.36 31.86
CA ALA A 361 3.37 -9.37 32.50
C ALA A 361 4.38 -10.01 31.53
N LEU A 362 3.98 -10.28 30.28
CA LEU A 362 4.88 -10.77 29.23
C LEU A 362 6.05 -9.80 29.00
N ILE A 363 5.76 -8.51 28.89
CA ILE A 363 6.78 -7.48 28.65
C ILE A 363 7.65 -7.23 29.90
N ALA A 364 7.12 -7.47 31.10
CA ALA A 364 7.85 -7.32 32.36
C ALA A 364 8.80 -8.50 32.67
N ASP A 365 8.66 -9.65 32.01
CA ASP A 365 9.57 -10.79 32.19
C ASP A 365 11.00 -10.41 31.73
N LEU A 366 11.98 -10.65 32.60
CA LEU A 366 13.39 -10.27 32.39
C LEU A 366 14.02 -10.94 31.16
N ARG A 367 13.44 -12.05 30.67
CA ARG A 367 13.89 -12.74 29.46
C ARG A 367 13.42 -12.03 28.19
N VAL A 368 12.45 -11.13 28.27
CA VAL A 368 11.77 -10.51 27.14
C VAL A 368 12.34 -9.13 26.85
N GLN A 369 12.76 -8.91 25.60
CA GLN A 369 13.21 -7.62 25.09
C GLN A 369 12.29 -7.20 23.94
N ARG A 370 11.41 -6.24 24.19
CA ARG A 370 10.58 -5.67 23.14
C ARG A 370 11.36 -4.64 22.32
N ARG A 371 11.25 -4.72 21.00
CA ARG A 371 11.85 -3.77 20.05
C ARG A 371 10.77 -3.26 19.09
N VAL A 372 10.54 -1.95 19.07
CA VAL A 372 9.67 -1.31 18.08
C VAL A 372 10.47 -1.06 16.81
N ALA A 373 10.27 -1.89 15.80
CA ALA A 373 10.99 -1.81 14.54
C ALA A 373 10.28 -2.63 13.45
N ASP A 374 10.54 -2.30 12.19
CA ASP A 374 10.12 -3.14 11.07
C ASP A 374 10.83 -4.52 11.12
N PRO A 375 10.11 -5.64 10.94
CA PRO A 375 10.69 -6.96 11.18
C PRO A 375 11.69 -7.35 10.08
N ARG A 376 11.49 -6.88 8.84
CA ARG A 376 12.43 -7.11 7.73
C ARG A 376 13.75 -6.39 8.00
N ALA A 377 13.68 -5.14 8.47
CA ALA A 377 14.84 -4.35 8.86
C ALA A 377 15.59 -4.97 10.07
N VAL A 378 14.90 -5.61 11.01
CA VAL A 378 15.57 -6.34 12.10
C VAL A 378 16.32 -7.56 11.57
N LEU A 379 15.73 -8.32 10.63
CA LEU A 379 16.42 -9.45 9.99
C LEU A 379 17.67 -9.02 9.23
N ASP A 380 17.60 -7.96 8.43
CA ASP A 380 18.73 -7.45 7.66
C ASP A 380 19.88 -6.92 8.53
N ARG A 381 19.56 -6.54 9.77
CA ARG A 381 20.50 -5.99 10.74
C ARG A 381 20.66 -6.89 11.95
N ALA A 382 20.47 -8.19 11.81
CA ALA A 382 20.58 -9.12 12.93
C ALA A 382 22.01 -9.08 13.51
N GLU A 383 22.21 -8.25 14.54
CA GLU A 383 23.47 -8.13 15.29
C GLU A 383 23.71 -9.36 16.17
N ARG A 384 22.62 -9.99 16.59
CA ARG A 384 22.60 -11.22 17.39
C ARG A 384 22.14 -12.37 16.51
N ARG A 385 22.57 -13.57 16.89
CA ARG A 385 22.11 -14.83 16.30
C ARG A 385 21.16 -15.54 17.24
N TYR A 386 20.11 -16.12 16.68
CA TYR A 386 19.03 -16.77 17.42
C TYR A 386 18.99 -18.27 17.14
N ASP A 387 18.55 -19.04 18.13
CA ASP A 387 18.28 -20.48 17.96
C ASP A 387 16.95 -20.68 17.22
N LEU A 388 16.00 -19.75 17.38
CA LEU A 388 14.69 -19.79 16.73
C LEU A 388 14.28 -18.41 16.23
N ILE A 389 13.93 -18.30 14.95
CA ILE A 389 13.28 -17.12 14.37
C ILE A 389 11.84 -17.49 14.01
N VAL A 390 10.86 -16.82 14.60
CA VAL A 390 9.43 -17.14 14.45
C VAL A 390 8.72 -16.04 13.65
N LEU A 391 8.04 -16.45 12.58
CA LEU A 391 7.08 -15.66 11.85
C LEU A 391 5.68 -16.24 12.17
N PRO A 392 4.93 -15.63 13.10
CA PRO A 392 3.60 -16.10 13.47
C PRO A 392 2.61 -16.00 12.28
N PRO A 393 1.46 -16.70 12.34
CA PRO A 393 0.45 -16.57 11.29
C PRO A 393 -0.08 -15.13 11.26
N PRO A 394 -0.48 -14.60 10.08
CA PRO A 394 -1.06 -13.28 10.01
C PRO A 394 -2.38 -13.19 10.80
N ASP A 395 -2.66 -12.04 11.40
CA ASP A 395 -3.71 -11.85 12.42
C ASP A 395 -5.15 -12.18 11.97
N SER A 396 -5.43 -12.17 10.65
CA SER A 396 -6.78 -12.38 10.08
C SER A 396 -6.81 -13.60 9.15
N PRO A 397 -7.49 -14.71 9.51
CA PRO A 397 -7.73 -15.82 8.59
C PRO A 397 -8.57 -15.41 7.38
N ILE A 398 -9.50 -14.45 7.56
CA ILE A 398 -10.35 -13.92 6.47
C ILE A 398 -9.51 -13.18 5.44
N GLY A 399 -8.61 -12.30 5.89
CA GLY A 399 -7.70 -11.56 5.01
C GLY A 399 -6.71 -12.47 4.27
N ALA A 400 -6.26 -13.55 4.91
CA ALA A 400 -5.37 -14.53 4.32
C ALA A 400 -6.08 -15.50 3.34
N GLY A 401 -7.34 -15.85 3.59
CA GLY A 401 -8.12 -16.81 2.81
C GLY A 401 -8.82 -16.23 1.58
N GLY A 402 -9.26 -14.97 1.63
CA GLY A 402 -10.13 -14.35 0.59
C GLY A 402 -9.43 -13.73 -0.62
N GLY A 403 -8.10 -13.87 -0.74
CA GLY A 403 -7.33 -13.27 -1.87
C GLY A 403 -7.30 -11.74 -1.85
N VAL A 404 -7.62 -11.13 -0.72
CA VAL A 404 -7.78 -9.67 -0.60
C VAL A 404 -6.42 -8.97 -0.49
N GLN A 405 -5.37 -9.70 -0.13
CA GLN A 405 -4.00 -9.19 0.03
C GLN A 405 -3.14 -9.34 -1.23
N ALA A 406 -3.71 -9.79 -2.37
CA ALA A 406 -2.96 -10.09 -3.59
C ALA A 406 -2.06 -8.94 -4.07
N ALA A 407 -2.58 -7.72 -4.02
CA ALA A 407 -1.93 -6.50 -4.48
C ALA A 407 -1.13 -5.77 -3.39
N SER A 408 -0.99 -6.37 -2.20
CA SER A 408 -0.19 -5.82 -1.11
C SER A 408 1.27 -6.29 -1.21
N ASP A 409 2.21 -5.36 -1.10
CA ASP A 409 3.63 -5.68 -0.97
C ASP A 409 3.89 -6.38 0.39
N THR A 410 4.61 -7.50 0.37
CA THR A 410 5.00 -8.26 1.56
C THR A 410 6.43 -8.77 1.42
N PHE A 411 7.34 -8.16 2.17
CA PHE A 411 8.78 -8.45 2.09
C PHE A 411 9.24 -9.55 3.05
N LEU A 412 8.42 -10.04 3.99
CA LEU A 412 8.85 -11.03 4.99
C LEU A 412 8.91 -12.48 4.48
N TYR A 413 8.32 -12.76 3.33
CA TYR A 413 8.23 -14.12 2.76
C TYR A 413 8.95 -14.20 1.40
N THR A 414 10.01 -13.41 1.21
CA THR A 414 10.84 -13.41 -0.01
C THR A 414 12.10 -14.26 0.17
N ILE A 415 12.74 -14.63 -0.94
CA ILE A 415 14.04 -15.30 -0.95
C ILE A 415 15.05 -14.51 -0.10
N GLU A 416 15.10 -13.19 -0.28
CA GLU A 416 16.02 -12.30 0.41
C GLU A 416 15.74 -12.26 1.92
N ALA A 417 14.46 -12.25 2.33
CA ALA A 417 14.10 -12.32 3.75
C ALA A 417 14.48 -13.64 4.41
N LEU A 418 14.24 -14.77 3.73
CA LEU A 418 14.67 -16.07 4.22
C LEU A 418 16.20 -16.17 4.31
N ARG A 419 16.93 -15.53 3.39
CA ARG A 419 18.39 -15.44 3.44
C ARG A 419 18.87 -14.63 4.64
N SER A 420 18.27 -13.47 4.89
CA SER A 420 18.62 -12.65 6.06
C SER A 420 18.29 -13.38 7.37
N ALA A 421 17.12 -14.03 7.45
CA ALA A 421 16.78 -14.89 8.59
C ALA A 421 17.78 -16.04 8.77
N TRP A 422 18.18 -16.72 7.69
CA TRP A 422 19.17 -17.79 7.72
C TRP A 422 20.52 -17.31 8.27
N HIS A 423 21.01 -16.13 7.87
CA HIS A 423 22.24 -15.54 8.41
C HIS A 423 22.13 -15.14 9.89
N GLY A 424 20.92 -14.78 10.34
CA GLY A 424 20.60 -14.52 11.74
C GLY A 424 20.48 -15.76 12.62
N LEU A 425 20.64 -16.98 12.09
CA LEU A 425 20.58 -18.22 12.87
C LEU A 425 21.92 -18.59 13.52
N GLN A 426 21.82 -19.22 14.69
CA GLN A 426 22.87 -20.04 15.28
C GLN A 426 23.11 -21.32 14.43
N PRO A 427 24.25 -22.02 14.58
CA PRO A 427 24.58 -23.20 13.76
C PRO A 427 23.54 -24.32 13.78
N ASN A 428 22.82 -24.48 14.89
CA ASN A 428 21.74 -25.47 15.07
C ASN A 428 20.35 -24.83 15.11
N GLY A 429 20.24 -23.55 14.76
CA GLY A 429 18.99 -22.81 14.81
C GLY A 429 18.05 -23.16 13.66
N MET A 430 16.80 -22.71 13.77
CA MET A 430 15.78 -22.89 12.74
C MET A 430 14.86 -21.68 12.60
N ILE A 431 14.24 -21.55 11.43
CA ILE A 431 13.16 -20.59 11.17
C ILE A 431 11.83 -21.35 11.27
N SER A 432 10.86 -20.79 11.99
CA SER A 432 9.48 -21.29 12.05
C SER A 432 8.54 -20.29 11.40
N ILE A 433 7.81 -20.74 10.37
CA ILE A 433 6.85 -19.90 9.65
C ILE A 433 5.49 -20.58 9.68
N SER A 434 4.52 -19.94 10.32
CA SER A 434 3.15 -20.41 10.43
C SER A 434 2.25 -19.70 9.43
N ARG A 435 1.36 -20.42 8.74
CA ARG A 435 0.43 -19.86 7.75
C ARG A 435 -0.95 -20.51 7.88
N TRP A 436 -2.00 -19.79 7.51
CA TRP A 436 -3.33 -20.37 7.34
C TRP A 436 -3.36 -21.32 6.14
N GLU A 437 -3.95 -22.49 6.33
CA GLU A 437 -4.07 -23.51 5.31
C GLU A 437 -5.12 -23.11 4.28
N GLN A 438 -4.84 -23.42 3.01
CA GLN A 438 -5.70 -23.06 1.88
C GLN A 438 -5.99 -24.31 1.06
N SER A 439 -7.25 -24.51 0.69
CA SER A 439 -7.67 -25.59 -0.21
C SER A 439 -8.23 -25.00 -1.50
N PRO A 440 -7.62 -25.26 -2.68
CA PRO A 440 -6.37 -26.02 -2.89
C PRO A 440 -5.12 -25.33 -2.33
N PRO A 441 -4.02 -26.09 -2.10
CA PRO A 441 -2.76 -25.55 -1.57
C PRO A 441 -2.17 -24.42 -2.42
N ARG A 442 -1.80 -23.32 -1.77
CA ARG A 442 -1.28 -22.11 -2.42
C ARG A 442 -0.13 -21.50 -1.61
N ALA A 443 -0.44 -20.96 -0.42
CA ALA A 443 0.54 -20.31 0.46
C ALA A 443 1.68 -21.24 0.88
N SER A 444 1.37 -22.46 1.33
CA SER A 444 2.35 -23.46 1.76
C SER A 444 3.30 -23.88 0.63
N LEU A 445 2.76 -24.13 -0.57
CA LEU A 445 3.56 -24.48 -1.75
C LEU A 445 4.48 -23.33 -2.18
N LYS A 446 3.96 -22.10 -2.25
CA LYS A 446 4.77 -20.92 -2.60
C LYS A 446 5.85 -20.65 -1.56
N LEU A 447 5.55 -20.86 -0.28
CA LEU A 447 6.53 -20.73 0.81
C LEU A 447 7.65 -21.75 0.67
N ILE A 448 7.32 -23.03 0.42
CA ILE A 448 8.33 -24.08 0.17
C ILE A 448 9.16 -23.76 -1.07
N ALA A 449 8.54 -23.40 -2.19
CA ALA A 449 9.26 -23.01 -3.40
C ALA A 449 10.23 -21.84 -3.14
N THR A 450 9.80 -20.86 -2.34
CA THR A 450 10.63 -19.73 -1.91
C THR A 450 11.78 -20.18 -1.00
N ALA A 451 11.53 -21.06 -0.03
CA ALA A 451 12.54 -21.61 0.86
C ALA A 451 13.60 -22.44 0.10
N VAL A 452 13.16 -23.30 -0.82
CA VAL A 452 14.05 -24.09 -1.69
C VAL A 452 14.95 -23.18 -2.52
N ALA A 453 14.38 -22.15 -3.14
CA ALA A 453 15.16 -21.18 -3.91
C ALA A 453 16.19 -20.44 -3.03
N ALA A 454 15.79 -20.01 -1.84
CA ALA A 454 16.71 -19.37 -0.89
C ALA A 454 17.83 -20.31 -0.42
N LEU A 455 17.53 -21.57 -0.11
CA LEU A 455 18.52 -22.57 0.31
C LEU A 455 19.51 -22.89 -0.83
N ARG A 456 19.04 -22.99 -2.07
CA ARG A 456 19.90 -23.16 -3.25
C ARG A 456 20.82 -21.97 -3.46
N ASP A 457 20.31 -20.74 -3.35
CA ASP A 457 21.11 -19.51 -3.42
C ASP A 457 22.19 -19.44 -2.32
N LEU A 458 21.92 -20.07 -1.17
CA LEU A 458 22.84 -20.19 -0.04
C LEU A 458 23.86 -21.34 -0.20
N GLY A 459 23.80 -22.09 -1.30
CA GLY A 459 24.70 -23.21 -1.58
C GLY A 459 24.33 -24.53 -0.91
N VAL A 460 23.10 -24.69 -0.41
CA VAL A 460 22.63 -25.96 0.16
C VAL A 460 22.30 -26.94 -0.97
N SER A 461 22.97 -28.09 -0.97
CA SER A 461 22.85 -29.12 -2.01
C SER A 461 21.54 -29.91 -1.93
N ASP A 462 21.07 -30.21 -0.72
CA ASP A 462 19.80 -30.91 -0.47
C ASP A 462 18.85 -30.05 0.38
N PRO A 463 18.08 -29.15 -0.23
CA PRO A 463 17.10 -28.33 0.50
C PRO A 463 16.04 -29.17 1.23
N ALA A 464 15.66 -30.34 0.72
CA ALA A 464 14.58 -31.14 1.30
C ALA A 464 14.92 -31.64 2.71
N ALA A 465 16.19 -31.97 2.97
CA ALA A 465 16.67 -32.39 4.28
C ALA A 465 16.64 -31.27 5.36
N HIS A 466 16.61 -30.01 4.93
CA HIS A 466 16.54 -28.84 5.79
C HIS A 466 15.11 -28.38 6.09
N LEU A 467 14.11 -29.01 5.51
CA LEU A 467 12.70 -28.62 5.63
C LEU A 467 11.90 -29.66 6.40
N LEU A 468 11.01 -29.19 7.26
CA LEU A 468 10.00 -29.99 7.94
C LEU A 468 8.68 -29.22 7.88
N LEU A 469 7.63 -29.87 7.37
CA LEU A 469 6.30 -29.27 7.28
C LEU A 469 5.28 -30.15 8.00
N ILE A 470 4.58 -29.55 8.95
CA ILE A 470 3.39 -30.13 9.58
C ILE A 470 2.19 -29.23 9.34
N ARG A 471 0.99 -29.79 9.48
CA ARG A 471 -0.25 -29.03 9.45
C ARG A 471 -1.32 -29.60 10.37
N ASP A 472 -2.31 -28.78 10.63
CA ASP A 472 -3.63 -29.19 11.06
C ASP A 472 -4.67 -28.73 10.02
N TRP A 473 -5.95 -28.69 10.41
CA TRP A 473 -7.03 -28.26 9.53
C TRP A 473 -7.07 -26.74 9.30
N GLN A 474 -6.41 -25.93 10.13
CA GLN A 474 -6.40 -24.46 10.02
C GLN A 474 -5.09 -23.88 9.51
N THR A 475 -3.97 -24.51 9.85
CA THR A 475 -2.63 -23.93 9.78
C THR A 475 -1.60 -24.94 9.29
N SER A 476 -0.58 -24.44 8.61
CA SER A 476 0.65 -25.17 8.31
C SER A 476 1.86 -24.44 8.90
N VAL A 477 2.82 -25.22 9.41
CA VAL A 477 4.07 -24.72 10.00
C VAL A 477 5.24 -25.32 9.26
N LEU A 478 5.98 -24.45 8.56
CA LEU A 478 7.24 -24.80 7.91
C LEU A 478 8.41 -24.47 8.84
N LEU A 479 9.20 -25.48 9.17
CA LEU A 479 10.49 -25.32 9.83
C LEU A 479 11.62 -25.42 8.80
N ILE A 480 12.57 -24.49 8.89
CA ILE A 480 13.76 -24.44 8.05
C ILE A 480 14.99 -24.52 8.97
N GLY A 481 15.62 -25.69 9.03
CA GLY A 481 16.78 -25.94 9.87
C GLY A 481 18.08 -25.44 9.23
N ARG A 482 18.96 -24.81 10.01
CA ARG A 482 20.32 -24.43 9.55
C ARG A 482 21.16 -25.64 9.15
N ARG A 483 20.89 -26.78 9.79
CA ARG A 483 21.40 -28.11 9.45
C ARG A 483 20.23 -29.02 9.07
N PRO A 484 20.49 -30.12 8.34
CA PRO A 484 19.50 -31.17 8.15
C PRO A 484 18.94 -31.63 9.49
N PHE A 485 17.63 -31.90 9.55
CA PHE A 485 16.99 -32.40 10.76
C PHE A 485 17.55 -33.77 11.16
N SER A 486 18.04 -33.90 12.39
CA SER A 486 18.61 -35.15 12.89
C SER A 486 17.55 -36.24 13.07
N ALA A 487 17.95 -37.52 13.12
CA ALA A 487 17.02 -38.62 13.38
C ALA A 487 16.26 -38.45 14.71
N GLU A 488 16.89 -37.86 15.73
CA GLU A 488 16.27 -37.53 17.01
C GLU A 488 15.19 -36.45 16.84
N GLN A 489 15.48 -35.36 16.12
CA GLN A 489 14.50 -34.30 15.84
C GLN A 489 13.34 -34.82 15.00
N GLN A 490 13.62 -35.68 14.01
CA GLN A 490 12.60 -36.33 13.20
C GLN A 490 11.68 -37.22 14.06
N ALA A 491 12.24 -38.04 14.94
CA ALA A 491 11.47 -38.88 15.86
C ALA A 491 10.63 -38.06 16.85
N ALA A 492 11.19 -36.97 17.39
CA ALA A 492 10.49 -36.04 18.26
C ALA A 492 9.32 -35.36 17.54
N ALA A 493 9.53 -34.89 16.31
CA ALA A 493 8.48 -34.28 15.50
C ALA A 493 7.34 -35.26 15.19
N GLN A 494 7.66 -36.51 14.86
CA GLN A 494 6.63 -37.53 14.65
C GLN A 494 5.88 -37.88 15.94
N SER A 495 6.58 -37.96 17.08
CA SER A 495 5.95 -38.18 18.39
C SER A 495 4.97 -37.06 18.72
N PHE A 496 5.38 -35.81 18.49
CA PHE A 496 4.55 -34.62 18.63
C PHE A 496 3.31 -34.68 17.73
N CYS A 497 3.49 -35.00 16.45
CA CYS A 497 2.38 -35.14 15.49
C CYS A 497 1.40 -36.24 15.89
N ARG A 498 1.89 -37.41 16.32
CA ARG A 498 1.05 -38.52 16.81
C ARG A 498 0.28 -38.13 18.07
N ARG A 499 0.94 -37.46 19.03
CA ARG A 499 0.34 -37.03 20.29
C ARG A 499 -0.83 -36.07 20.08
N TYR A 500 -0.68 -35.12 19.15
CA TYR A 500 -1.65 -34.05 18.92
C TYR A 500 -2.45 -34.20 17.62
N ALA A 501 -2.41 -35.38 16.99
CA ALA A 501 -3.08 -35.66 15.72
C ALA A 501 -2.81 -34.62 14.61
N PHE A 502 -1.58 -34.09 14.56
CA PHE A 502 -1.14 -33.26 13.45
C PHE A 502 -0.64 -34.13 12.30
N GLU A 503 -0.79 -33.60 11.09
CA GLU A 503 -0.33 -34.29 9.90
C GLU A 503 1.11 -33.89 9.56
N THR A 504 1.97 -34.88 9.36
CA THR A 504 3.31 -34.66 8.78
C THR A 504 3.19 -34.60 7.26
N VAL A 505 3.45 -33.44 6.68
CA VAL A 505 3.38 -33.24 5.22
C VAL A 505 4.74 -33.50 4.58
N HIS A 506 5.82 -33.03 5.20
CA HIS A 506 7.18 -33.27 4.71
C HIS A 506 8.15 -33.51 5.86
N LEU A 507 8.88 -34.60 5.75
CA LEU A 507 9.99 -34.98 6.63
C LEU A 507 10.95 -35.84 5.80
N ALA A 508 12.20 -35.41 5.67
CA ALA A 508 13.17 -36.13 4.85
C ALA A 508 13.43 -37.56 5.34
N GLY A 509 13.52 -38.52 4.43
CA GLY A 509 13.75 -39.93 4.73
C GLY A 509 12.53 -40.72 5.23
N LEU A 510 11.38 -40.06 5.43
CA LEU A 510 10.14 -40.74 5.80
C LEU A 510 9.33 -41.10 4.55
N ASP A 511 9.03 -42.38 4.35
CA ASP A 511 8.04 -42.75 3.35
C ASP A 511 6.62 -42.50 3.86
N LEU A 512 6.03 -41.44 3.33
CA LEU A 512 4.65 -41.01 3.61
C LEU A 512 3.64 -41.57 2.60
N SER A 513 4.03 -42.49 1.70
CA SER A 513 3.12 -43.09 0.70
C SER A 513 2.10 -44.04 1.31
N ASP A 514 2.46 -44.72 2.40
CA ASP A 514 1.61 -45.74 3.05
C ASP A 514 0.49 -45.14 3.90
N LEU A 515 0.54 -43.83 4.17
CA LEU A 515 -0.55 -43.10 4.79
C LEU A 515 -1.67 -42.93 3.75
N GLN A 516 -2.66 -43.84 3.78
CA GLN A 516 -3.80 -44.00 2.86
C GLN A 516 -4.68 -42.76 2.56
N SER A 517 -4.30 -41.57 3.01
CA SER A 517 -4.98 -40.32 2.63
C SER A 517 -4.42 -39.84 1.29
N ASN A 518 -5.32 -39.72 0.30
CA ASN A 518 -5.16 -38.97 -0.96
C ASN A 518 -4.91 -37.48 -0.67
N ASP A 519 -3.77 -37.16 -0.06
CA ASP A 519 -3.43 -35.80 0.32
C ASP A 519 -2.68 -35.09 -0.81
N ARG A 520 -3.45 -34.32 -1.58
CA ARG A 520 -2.96 -33.47 -2.67
C ARG A 520 -1.85 -32.52 -2.22
N LEU A 521 -1.79 -32.13 -0.95
CA LEU A 521 -0.71 -31.29 -0.45
C LEU A 521 0.62 -32.06 -0.42
N ARG A 522 0.67 -33.25 0.17
CA ARG A 522 1.88 -34.10 0.21
C ARG A 522 2.44 -34.36 -1.18
N GLU A 523 1.58 -34.71 -2.14
CA GLU A 523 1.98 -34.91 -3.54
C GLU A 523 2.58 -33.64 -4.15
N ALA A 524 1.91 -32.50 -3.96
CA ALA A 524 2.39 -31.21 -4.47
C ALA A 524 3.71 -30.79 -3.83
N VAL A 525 3.90 -31.02 -2.53
CA VAL A 525 5.17 -30.73 -1.84
C VAL A 525 6.29 -31.63 -2.36
N ARG A 526 6.04 -32.93 -2.54
CA ARG A 526 7.00 -33.86 -3.15
C ARG A 526 7.41 -33.38 -4.56
N ALA A 527 6.45 -32.92 -5.36
CA ALA A 527 6.72 -32.39 -6.69
C ALA A 527 7.56 -31.10 -6.66
N VAL A 528 7.28 -30.18 -5.74
CA VAL A 528 8.06 -28.92 -5.56
C VAL A 528 9.49 -29.19 -5.06
N LEU A 529 9.70 -30.26 -4.30
CA LEU A 529 11.03 -30.64 -3.80
C LEU A 529 11.82 -31.53 -4.77
N GLY A 530 11.14 -32.21 -5.71
CA GLY A 530 11.72 -33.15 -6.65
C GLY A 530 12.44 -32.52 -7.84
N ALA A 531 12.91 -33.38 -8.75
CA ALA A 531 13.63 -32.96 -9.96
C ALA A 531 12.76 -32.14 -10.93
N ASP A 532 11.46 -32.43 -11.00
CA ASP A 532 10.50 -31.74 -11.89
C ASP A 532 9.89 -30.47 -11.28
N ALA A 533 10.48 -29.93 -10.20
CA ALA A 533 9.94 -28.79 -9.47
C ALA A 533 9.61 -27.58 -10.35
N GLU A 534 10.49 -27.21 -11.28
CA GLU A 534 10.26 -26.07 -12.17
C GLU A 534 9.05 -26.26 -13.09
N ARG A 535 8.90 -27.48 -13.63
CA ARG A 535 7.77 -27.85 -14.46
C ARG A 535 6.48 -27.86 -13.65
N PHE A 536 6.48 -28.47 -12.47
CA PHE A 536 5.33 -28.47 -11.58
C PHE A 536 4.90 -27.04 -11.21
N ILE A 537 5.85 -26.19 -10.80
CA ILE A 537 5.59 -24.78 -10.51
C ILE A 537 5.02 -24.07 -11.74
N ALA A 538 5.53 -24.32 -12.94
CA ALA A 538 5.05 -23.69 -14.17
C ALA A 538 3.64 -24.16 -14.58
N GLU A 539 3.28 -25.42 -14.34
CA GLU A 539 2.01 -26.01 -14.77
C GLU A 539 0.89 -25.95 -13.70
N TYR A 540 1.24 -25.69 -12.43
CA TYR A 540 0.26 -25.65 -11.33
C TYR A 540 -0.87 -24.63 -11.57
N ALA A 541 -2.06 -24.89 -11.02
CA ALA A 541 -3.24 -24.06 -11.25
C ALA A 541 -3.11 -22.62 -10.71
N PHE A 542 -2.21 -22.40 -9.75
CA PHE A 542 -1.98 -21.13 -9.07
C PHE A 542 -0.53 -20.68 -9.17
N ASP A 543 -0.28 -19.37 -9.06
CA ASP A 543 1.08 -18.82 -9.05
C ASP A 543 1.81 -19.09 -7.74
N ILE A 544 2.56 -20.19 -7.72
CA ILE A 544 3.43 -20.61 -6.62
C ILE A 544 4.91 -20.31 -6.89
N ARG A 545 5.22 -19.43 -7.85
CA ARG A 545 6.62 -19.03 -8.12
C ARG A 545 7.25 -18.41 -6.87
N PRO A 546 8.54 -18.66 -6.59
CA PRO A 546 9.26 -18.05 -5.48
C PRO A 546 9.06 -16.53 -5.42
N ALA A 547 8.81 -16.00 -4.22
CA ALA A 547 8.68 -14.56 -4.00
C ALA A 547 10.07 -13.90 -3.83
N LYS A 548 10.24 -12.69 -4.36
CA LYS A 548 11.49 -11.91 -4.32
C LYS A 548 11.20 -10.49 -3.87
N ASP A 549 12.18 -9.79 -3.32
CA ASP A 549 12.03 -8.36 -2.98
C ASP A 549 11.67 -7.50 -4.21
N GLU A 550 12.14 -7.89 -5.40
CA GLU A 550 11.77 -7.25 -6.68
C GLU A 550 10.31 -7.48 -7.12
N ARG A 551 9.66 -8.51 -6.58
CA ARG A 551 8.24 -8.84 -6.82
C ARG A 551 7.61 -9.34 -5.52
N PRO A 552 7.37 -8.46 -4.54
CA PRO A 552 7.06 -8.83 -3.16
C PRO A 552 5.58 -9.21 -2.97
N PHE A 553 4.93 -9.81 -3.98
CA PHE A 553 3.52 -10.18 -3.94
C PHE A 553 3.37 -11.64 -3.53
N PHE A 554 3.71 -11.96 -2.27
CA PHE A 554 3.61 -13.33 -1.74
C PHE A 554 2.17 -13.84 -1.84
N HIS A 555 1.18 -12.99 -1.56
CA HIS A 555 -0.23 -13.35 -1.55
C HIS A 555 -0.90 -13.39 -2.93
N ASN A 556 -0.17 -13.06 -4.01
CA ASN A 556 -0.68 -13.19 -5.37
C ASN A 556 -0.54 -14.63 -5.87
N TYR A 557 -1.68 -15.29 -6.10
CA TYR A 557 -1.76 -16.67 -6.60
C TYR A 557 -2.44 -16.76 -7.97
N PHE A 558 -2.86 -15.63 -8.54
CA PHE A 558 -3.67 -15.61 -9.76
C PHE A 558 -2.88 -16.05 -11.00
N ARG A 559 -3.54 -16.84 -11.88
CA ARG A 559 -3.05 -17.17 -13.22
C ARG A 559 -4.14 -16.95 -14.27
N TRP A 560 -3.75 -16.32 -15.36
CA TRP A 560 -4.65 -16.10 -16.50
C TRP A 560 -5.14 -17.41 -17.15
N GLN A 561 -4.29 -18.43 -17.17
CA GLN A 561 -4.62 -19.74 -17.75
C GLN A 561 -5.75 -20.46 -17.00
N THR A 562 -5.90 -20.21 -15.69
CA THR A 562 -6.93 -20.85 -14.86
C THR A 562 -8.22 -20.06 -14.73
N LEU A 563 -8.24 -18.80 -15.20
CA LEU A 563 -9.42 -17.94 -15.17
C LEU A 563 -10.67 -18.60 -15.81
N PRO A 564 -10.62 -19.26 -16.99
CA PRO A 564 -11.81 -19.86 -17.58
C PRO A 564 -12.43 -20.95 -16.70
N VAL A 565 -11.60 -21.73 -15.99
CA VAL A 565 -12.04 -22.80 -15.09
C VAL A 565 -12.64 -22.19 -13.82
N LEU A 566 -11.93 -21.27 -13.18
CA LEU A 566 -12.39 -20.60 -11.97
C LEU A 566 -13.68 -19.80 -12.20
N TRP A 567 -13.82 -19.17 -13.38
CA TRP A 567 -15.02 -18.44 -13.77
C TRP A 567 -16.26 -19.35 -13.89
N ARG A 568 -16.08 -20.58 -14.37
CA ARG A 568 -17.17 -21.58 -14.42
C ARG A 568 -17.54 -22.07 -13.01
N LEU A 569 -16.54 -22.25 -12.14
CA LEU A 569 -16.74 -22.72 -10.77
C LEU A 569 -17.23 -21.64 -9.80
N ARG A 570 -17.30 -20.37 -10.22
CA ARG A 570 -17.68 -19.25 -9.33
C ARG A 570 -19.03 -19.46 -8.62
N ALA A 571 -20.01 -20.06 -9.31
CA ALA A 571 -21.34 -20.31 -8.79
C ALA A 571 -21.41 -21.53 -7.86
N GLN A 572 -20.32 -22.31 -7.76
CA GLN A 572 -20.20 -23.52 -6.97
C GLN A 572 -19.22 -23.35 -5.79
N GLY A 573 -18.99 -22.10 -5.34
CA GLY A 573 -18.06 -21.79 -4.26
C GLY A 573 -16.62 -21.51 -4.70
N GLY A 574 -16.28 -21.65 -6.00
CA GLY A 574 -14.96 -21.32 -6.54
C GLY A 574 -14.62 -19.82 -6.54
N ALA A 575 -15.59 -18.95 -6.19
CA ALA A 575 -15.37 -17.52 -6.14
C ALA A 575 -14.34 -17.08 -5.08
N THR A 576 -14.21 -17.82 -3.98
CA THR A 576 -13.18 -17.57 -2.95
C THR A 576 -11.78 -17.99 -3.39
N LEU A 577 -11.67 -18.79 -4.45
CA LEU A 577 -10.40 -19.19 -5.06
C LEU A 577 -9.88 -18.15 -6.05
N LEU A 578 -10.78 -17.33 -6.59
CA LEU A 578 -10.41 -16.19 -7.41
C LEU A 578 -9.74 -15.17 -6.47
N ASP A 579 -8.49 -14.84 -6.78
CA ASP A 579 -7.69 -13.89 -6.03
C ASP A 579 -8.28 -12.48 -6.17
N SER A 580 -9.29 -12.20 -5.33
CA SER A 580 -10.23 -11.10 -5.53
C SER A 580 -9.52 -9.75 -5.63
N GLY A 581 -8.44 -9.56 -4.89
CA GLY A 581 -7.61 -8.35 -4.94
C GLY A 581 -7.04 -8.06 -6.34
N TYR A 582 -6.50 -9.07 -7.04
CA TYR A 582 -5.94 -8.88 -8.39
C TYR A 582 -7.04 -8.49 -9.40
N LEU A 583 -8.16 -9.21 -9.37
CA LEU A 583 -9.29 -8.94 -10.27
C LEU A 583 -9.94 -7.59 -9.99
N LEU A 584 -9.96 -7.16 -8.73
CA LEU A 584 -10.46 -5.85 -8.32
C LEU A 584 -9.58 -4.72 -8.84
N VAL A 585 -8.25 -4.86 -8.76
CA VAL A 585 -7.31 -3.89 -9.36
C VAL A 585 -7.51 -3.81 -10.88
N LEU A 586 -7.69 -4.96 -11.55
CA LEU A 586 -7.94 -5.01 -12.98
C LEU A 586 -9.28 -4.38 -13.37
N ALA A 587 -10.36 -4.69 -12.65
CA ALA A 587 -11.68 -4.09 -12.87
C ALA A 587 -11.62 -2.57 -12.66
N GLY A 588 -10.95 -2.14 -11.60
CA GLY A 588 -10.64 -0.74 -11.35
C GLY A 588 -9.85 -0.11 -12.51
N LEU A 589 -8.86 -0.80 -13.07
CA LEU A 589 -8.05 -0.30 -14.20
C LEU A 589 -8.91 -0.10 -15.45
N VAL A 590 -9.74 -1.09 -15.80
CA VAL A 590 -10.65 -0.99 -16.95
C VAL A 590 -11.63 0.16 -16.74
N GLN A 591 -12.28 0.21 -15.57
CA GLN A 591 -13.24 1.25 -15.25
C GLN A 591 -12.61 2.65 -15.23
N ALA A 592 -11.47 2.82 -14.57
CA ALA A 592 -10.76 4.09 -14.50
C ALA A 592 -10.31 4.55 -15.89
N SER A 593 -9.86 3.63 -16.76
CA SER A 593 -9.49 3.93 -18.14
C SER A 593 -10.71 4.42 -18.95
N LEU A 594 -11.86 3.76 -18.80
CA LEU A 594 -13.11 4.16 -19.46
C LEU A 594 -13.60 5.53 -18.96
N LEU A 595 -13.62 5.73 -17.65
CA LEU A 595 -14.00 7.01 -17.04
C LEU A 595 -13.04 8.13 -17.44
N ALA A 596 -11.73 7.89 -17.46
CA ALA A 596 -10.74 8.86 -17.91
C ALA A 596 -10.94 9.23 -19.37
N ALA A 597 -11.12 8.26 -20.26
CA ALA A 597 -11.42 8.53 -21.66
C ALA A 597 -12.73 9.33 -21.83
N LEU A 598 -13.78 8.96 -21.09
CA LEU A 598 -15.09 9.61 -21.17
C LEU A 598 -15.10 11.01 -20.56
N LEU A 599 -14.43 11.23 -19.42
CA LEU A 599 -14.53 12.48 -18.67
C LEU A 599 -13.43 13.48 -19.00
N ILE A 600 -12.30 13.01 -19.52
CA ILE A 600 -11.16 13.86 -19.86
C ILE A 600 -11.12 14.11 -21.37
N LEU A 601 -11.21 13.06 -22.21
CA LEU A 601 -11.07 13.23 -23.67
C LEU A 601 -12.39 13.65 -24.35
N LEU A 602 -13.54 13.14 -23.91
CA LEU A 602 -14.82 13.46 -24.53
C LEU A 602 -15.14 14.96 -24.51
N PRO A 603 -14.95 15.70 -23.40
CA PRO A 603 -15.19 17.15 -23.38
C PRO A 603 -14.39 17.90 -24.46
N LEU A 604 -13.16 17.48 -24.74
CA LEU A 604 -12.27 18.15 -25.69
C LEU A 604 -12.79 18.11 -27.14
N ARG A 605 -13.72 17.19 -27.48
CA ARG A 605 -14.37 17.17 -28.81
C ARG A 605 -15.28 18.37 -29.08
N TRP A 606 -15.65 19.12 -28.05
CA TRP A 606 -16.48 20.32 -28.16
C TRP A 606 -15.69 21.63 -28.06
N LEU A 607 -14.35 21.57 -28.10
CA LEU A 607 -13.50 22.77 -28.16
C LEU A 607 -13.85 23.67 -29.37
N PRO A 608 -13.90 25.01 -29.23
CA PRO A 608 -14.30 25.93 -30.30
C PRO A 608 -13.59 25.66 -31.66
N ARG A 609 -14.30 25.81 -32.78
CA ARG A 609 -13.78 25.52 -34.14
C ARG A 609 -12.49 26.28 -34.48
N ALA A 610 -12.31 27.51 -33.97
CA ALA A 610 -11.08 28.30 -34.11
C ALA A 610 -9.85 27.62 -33.48
N ALA A 611 -10.02 26.86 -32.39
CA ALA A 611 -8.96 26.03 -31.80
C ALA A 611 -8.73 24.74 -32.61
N ARG A 612 -9.72 24.23 -33.35
CA ARG A 612 -9.57 23.03 -34.19
C ARG A 612 -8.96 23.29 -35.56
N ALA A 613 -9.15 24.48 -36.12
CA ALA A 613 -8.82 24.80 -37.51
C ALA A 613 -7.32 24.99 -37.81
N SER A 614 -6.47 25.29 -36.81
CA SER A 614 -5.04 25.59 -37.05
C SER A 614 -4.10 24.36 -37.02
N THR A 615 -4.62 23.13 -37.03
CA THR A 615 -3.84 21.94 -36.68
C THR A 615 -3.87 20.88 -37.78
N SER A 616 -2.71 20.60 -38.40
CA SER A 616 -2.56 19.38 -39.18
C SER A 616 -2.63 18.17 -38.23
N ALA A 617 -3.35 17.11 -38.63
CA ALA A 617 -3.45 15.87 -37.87
C ALA A 617 -2.06 15.26 -37.54
N LEU A 618 -1.08 15.50 -38.41
CA LEU A 618 0.32 15.07 -38.31
C LEU A 618 1.08 15.61 -37.08
N ARG A 619 0.71 16.78 -36.52
CA ARG A 619 1.35 17.34 -35.32
C ARG A 619 0.67 16.95 -34.00
N ARG A 620 -0.54 16.37 -34.05
CA ARG A 620 -1.32 16.00 -32.86
C ARG A 620 -0.79 14.73 -32.18
N TRP A 621 -0.47 13.71 -32.97
CA TRP A 621 -0.01 12.42 -32.46
C TRP A 621 1.35 12.46 -31.74
N PRO A 622 2.38 13.17 -32.24
CA PRO A 622 3.66 13.25 -31.52
C PRO A 622 3.53 14.02 -30.19
N ALA A 623 2.69 15.05 -30.13
CA ALA A 623 2.38 15.75 -28.88
C ALA A 623 1.62 14.84 -27.90
N ALA A 624 0.59 14.13 -28.39
CA ALA A 624 -0.14 13.14 -27.60
C ALA A 624 0.80 12.09 -26.99
N ALA A 625 1.64 11.46 -27.82
CA ALA A 625 2.60 10.45 -27.39
C ALA A 625 3.58 11.00 -26.34
N TYR A 626 4.05 12.23 -26.50
CA TYR A 626 4.92 12.90 -25.54
C TYR A 626 4.28 13.03 -24.15
N PHE A 627 3.11 13.67 -24.08
CA PHE A 627 2.45 13.93 -22.80
C PHE A 627 1.89 12.65 -22.16
N PHE A 628 1.47 11.68 -22.98
CA PHE A 628 1.08 10.35 -22.49
C PHE A 628 2.28 9.62 -21.86
N ALA A 629 3.43 9.65 -22.53
CA ALA A 629 4.64 9.01 -22.04
C ALA A 629 5.19 9.66 -20.76
N LEU A 630 5.13 11.00 -20.66
CA LEU A 630 5.50 11.70 -19.42
C LEU A 630 4.58 11.33 -18.25
N GLY A 631 3.26 11.35 -18.47
CA GLY A 631 2.29 11.00 -17.44
C GLY A 631 2.46 9.58 -16.91
N LEU A 632 2.69 8.62 -17.82
CA LEU A 632 3.01 7.23 -17.45
C LEU A 632 4.36 7.10 -16.75
N GLY A 633 5.42 7.65 -17.35
CA GLY A 633 6.78 7.49 -16.83
C GLY A 633 6.96 8.08 -15.44
N PHE A 634 6.35 9.24 -15.17
CA PHE A 634 6.41 9.87 -13.85
C PHE A 634 5.73 9.00 -12.77
N LEU A 635 4.50 8.55 -13.01
CA LEU A 635 3.76 7.73 -12.04
C LEU A 635 4.37 6.33 -11.88
N PHE A 636 4.92 5.74 -12.94
CA PHE A 636 5.63 4.46 -12.85
C PHE A 636 6.88 4.55 -11.98
N PHE A 637 7.67 5.61 -12.14
CA PHE A 637 8.81 5.87 -11.27
C PHE A 637 8.36 6.09 -9.83
N GLU A 638 7.33 6.91 -9.62
CA GLU A 638 6.77 7.19 -8.29
C GLU A 638 6.36 5.90 -7.57
N ILE A 639 5.56 5.04 -8.20
CA ILE A 639 5.03 3.82 -7.59
C ILE A 639 6.13 2.80 -7.32
N ALA A 640 7.09 2.64 -8.23
CA ALA A 640 8.22 1.75 -7.99
C ALA A 640 9.15 2.29 -6.89
N ALA A 641 9.36 3.61 -6.82
CA ALA A 641 10.08 4.24 -5.71
C ALA A 641 9.33 4.04 -4.38
N LEU A 642 8.01 4.19 -4.33
CA LEU A 642 7.21 3.94 -3.13
C LEU A 642 7.45 2.55 -2.53
N SER A 643 7.47 1.51 -3.36
CA SER A 643 7.73 0.14 -2.89
C SER A 643 9.16 -0.04 -2.38
N ARG A 644 10.17 0.45 -3.12
CA ARG A 644 11.59 0.39 -2.69
C ARG A 644 11.83 1.14 -1.38
N TYR A 645 11.20 2.31 -1.21
CA TYR A 645 11.28 3.07 0.02
C TYR A 645 10.49 2.44 1.16
N THR A 646 9.44 1.67 0.88
CA THR A 646 8.71 0.87 1.88
C THR A 646 9.61 -0.21 2.47
N LEU A 647 10.35 -0.96 1.63
CA LEU A 647 11.38 -1.90 2.09
C LEU A 647 12.49 -1.20 2.87
N TYR A 648 12.92 -0.02 2.42
CA TYR A 648 13.93 0.76 3.13
C TYR A 648 13.38 1.25 4.48
N LEU A 649 12.45 2.19 4.53
CA LEU A 649 12.02 2.81 5.79
C LEU A 649 11.24 1.85 6.71
N GLY A 650 10.66 0.77 6.19
CA GLY A 650 9.94 -0.25 6.95
C GLY A 650 8.50 0.13 7.30
N GLN A 651 8.00 1.27 6.82
CA GLN A 651 6.63 1.72 7.05
C GLN A 651 6.02 2.32 5.79
N PRO A 652 4.94 1.74 5.21
CA PRO A 652 4.36 2.18 3.95
C PRO A 652 3.93 3.65 3.94
N LEU A 653 3.28 4.11 5.02
CA LEU A 653 2.74 5.46 5.07
C LEU A 653 3.84 6.53 5.15
N TRP A 654 4.89 6.29 5.94
CA TRP A 654 6.05 7.19 6.01
C TRP A 654 6.81 7.23 4.69
N SER A 655 6.90 6.09 4.03
CA SER A 655 7.50 5.98 2.68
C SER A 655 6.68 6.74 1.66
N ALA A 656 5.35 6.63 1.72
CA ALA A 656 4.45 7.41 0.88
C ALA A 656 4.62 8.92 1.08
N SER A 657 4.59 9.38 2.32
CA SER A 657 4.77 10.80 2.61
C SER A 657 6.15 11.33 2.19
N LEU A 658 7.23 10.57 2.44
CA LEU A 658 8.58 10.98 2.04
C LEU A 658 8.73 11.02 0.52
N VAL A 659 8.31 9.95 -0.18
CA VAL A 659 8.46 9.85 -1.64
C VAL A 659 7.59 10.90 -2.32
N LEU A 660 6.33 11.07 -1.92
CA LEU A 660 5.46 12.11 -2.48
C LEU A 660 6.01 13.51 -2.21
N ALA A 661 6.41 13.82 -0.97
CA ALA A 661 6.93 15.14 -0.64
C ALA A 661 8.27 15.44 -1.34
N GLY A 662 9.17 14.46 -1.39
CA GLY A 662 10.44 14.57 -2.09
C GLY A 662 10.24 14.70 -3.60
N LEU A 663 9.47 13.80 -4.21
CA LEU A 663 9.22 13.80 -5.65
C LEU A 663 8.56 15.10 -6.09
N LEU A 664 7.47 15.51 -5.45
CA LEU A 664 6.74 16.72 -5.81
C LEU A 664 7.56 17.97 -5.48
N GLY A 665 8.18 18.04 -4.31
CA GLY A 665 9.00 19.18 -3.90
C GLY A 665 10.17 19.45 -4.86
N PHE A 666 10.98 18.43 -5.15
CA PHE A 666 12.13 18.57 -6.05
C PHE A 666 11.70 18.69 -7.52
N ALA A 667 10.63 18.02 -7.97
CA ALA A 667 10.07 18.24 -9.31
C ALA A 667 9.53 19.66 -9.47
N GLY A 668 8.99 20.27 -8.41
CA GLY A 668 8.57 21.67 -8.39
C GLY A 668 9.74 22.63 -8.60
N VAL A 669 10.87 22.37 -7.92
CA VAL A 669 12.12 23.11 -8.16
C VAL A 669 12.60 22.92 -9.60
N GLY A 670 12.56 21.69 -10.12
CA GLY A 670 12.84 21.37 -11.52
C GLY A 670 12.01 22.23 -12.47
N SER A 671 10.69 22.23 -12.31
CA SER A 671 9.78 23.03 -13.14
C SER A 671 10.05 24.53 -13.06
N ALA A 672 10.37 25.06 -11.88
CA ALA A 672 10.74 26.48 -11.73
C ALA A 672 12.02 26.82 -12.53
N THR A 673 13.04 25.94 -12.49
CA THR A 673 14.27 26.13 -13.27
C THR A 673 14.06 25.99 -14.77
N ALA A 674 13.10 25.16 -15.20
CA ALA A 674 12.75 24.96 -16.61
C ALA A 674 12.38 26.28 -17.30
N GLN A 675 11.86 27.28 -16.57
CA GLN A 675 11.52 28.60 -17.09
C GLN A 675 12.70 29.24 -17.84
N ARG A 676 13.93 29.07 -17.35
CA ARG A 676 15.16 29.65 -17.93
C ARG A 676 15.53 29.03 -19.27
N TRP A 677 15.00 27.85 -19.59
CA TRP A 677 15.39 27.07 -20.77
C TRP A 677 14.27 26.93 -21.81
N THR A 678 13.11 27.56 -21.57
CA THR A 678 11.93 27.53 -22.46
C THR A 678 12.22 27.98 -23.90
N THR A 679 13.19 28.87 -24.10
CA THR A 679 13.56 29.38 -25.43
C THR A 679 14.53 28.48 -26.20
N ARG A 680 15.11 27.45 -25.56
CA ARG A 680 16.13 26.58 -26.18
C ARG A 680 15.49 25.40 -26.91
N PRO A 681 15.76 25.18 -28.21
CA PRO A 681 15.04 24.21 -29.03
C PRO A 681 15.29 22.74 -28.63
N MET A 682 16.45 22.43 -28.03
CA MET A 682 16.81 21.08 -27.58
C MET A 682 16.56 20.83 -26.10
N ALA A 683 16.18 21.84 -25.30
CA ALA A 683 16.04 21.70 -23.85
C ALA A 683 15.05 20.59 -23.47
N ARG A 684 13.93 20.47 -24.18
CA ARG A 684 12.93 19.40 -23.97
C ARG A 684 13.54 18.01 -24.11
N ARG A 685 14.32 17.79 -25.17
CA ARG A 685 14.94 16.48 -25.46
C ARG A 685 16.01 16.14 -24.44
N ILE A 686 16.87 17.10 -24.13
CA ILE A 686 17.92 16.93 -23.12
C ILE A 686 17.28 16.62 -21.76
N ALA A 687 16.27 17.39 -21.34
CA ALA A 687 15.57 17.14 -20.08
C ALA A 687 14.95 15.73 -20.02
N ALA A 688 14.28 15.28 -21.09
CA ALA A 688 13.69 13.94 -21.14
C ALA A 688 14.75 12.82 -21.11
N LEU A 689 15.86 12.97 -21.83
CA LEU A 689 16.97 12.01 -21.78
C LEU A 689 17.68 12.02 -20.42
N SER A 690 17.90 13.19 -19.83
CA SER A 690 18.46 13.31 -18.48
C SER A 690 17.55 12.65 -17.43
N ALA A 691 16.23 12.78 -17.55
CA ALA A 691 15.29 12.09 -16.69
C ALA A 691 15.37 10.56 -16.85
N ALA A 692 15.45 10.05 -18.08
CA ALA A 692 15.64 8.61 -18.32
C ALA A 692 16.95 8.09 -17.70
N VAL A 693 18.06 8.80 -17.89
CA VAL A 693 19.35 8.45 -17.29
C VAL A 693 19.27 8.50 -15.76
N ALA A 694 18.57 9.48 -15.19
CA ALA A 694 18.38 9.59 -13.75
C ALA A 694 17.59 8.40 -13.18
N ILE A 695 16.52 7.97 -13.85
CA ILE A 695 15.77 6.77 -13.45
C ILE A 695 16.68 5.53 -13.43
N LEU A 696 17.47 5.32 -14.49
CA LEU A 696 18.40 4.19 -14.56
C LEU A 696 19.52 4.29 -13.52
N ALA A 697 20.03 5.50 -13.27
CA ALA A 697 21.03 5.74 -12.23
C ALA A 697 20.46 5.47 -10.84
N PHE A 698 19.24 5.90 -10.54
CA PHE A 698 18.55 5.57 -9.30
C PHE A 698 18.39 4.05 -9.13
N GLU A 699 17.93 3.38 -10.19
CA GLU A 699 17.75 1.93 -10.20
C GLU A 699 19.06 1.20 -9.88
N TRP A 700 20.18 1.67 -10.43
CA TRP A 700 21.48 1.08 -10.17
C TRP A 700 22.07 1.44 -8.79
N LEU A 701 21.87 2.68 -8.31
CA LEU A 701 22.49 3.20 -7.09
C LEU A 701 21.75 2.81 -5.80
N HIS A 702 20.43 2.69 -5.84
CA HIS A 702 19.63 2.54 -4.63
C HIS A 702 20.01 1.32 -3.75
N PRO A 703 20.38 0.12 -4.27
CA PRO A 703 20.66 -1.02 -3.40
C PRO A 703 21.90 -0.77 -2.53
N ALA A 704 22.98 -0.26 -3.15
CA ALA A 704 24.20 0.08 -2.43
C ALA A 704 23.99 1.26 -1.45
N TRP A 705 23.22 2.27 -1.87
CA TRP A 705 22.90 3.42 -1.02
C TRP A 705 22.07 3.03 0.21
N PHE A 706 21.06 2.18 0.01
CA PHE A 706 20.21 1.67 1.08
C PHE A 706 20.99 0.76 2.03
N ALA A 707 21.90 -0.06 1.53
CA ALA A 707 22.77 -0.89 2.35
C ALA A 707 23.71 -0.03 3.22
N LEU A 708 24.36 0.98 2.65
CA LEU A 708 25.27 1.89 3.39
C LEU A 708 24.57 2.59 4.56
N SER A 709 23.36 3.08 4.30
CA SER A 709 22.56 3.83 5.27
C SER A 709 21.58 2.96 6.05
N ALA A 710 21.62 1.64 5.90
CA ALA A 710 20.67 0.73 6.53
C ALA A 710 20.70 0.89 8.05
N ASN A 711 21.89 0.96 8.65
CA ASN A 711 22.07 1.00 10.12
C ASN A 711 21.80 2.37 10.75
N TRP A 712 21.43 3.37 9.98
CA TRP A 712 21.18 4.72 10.50
C TRP A 712 19.82 4.79 11.22
N PRO A 713 19.63 5.75 12.14
CA PRO A 713 18.31 5.98 12.73
C PRO A 713 17.29 6.41 11.66
N VAL A 714 16.01 6.14 11.89
CA VAL A 714 14.93 6.30 10.89
C VAL A 714 14.91 7.71 10.28
N TRP A 715 15.12 8.76 11.07
CA TRP A 715 15.16 10.14 10.56
C TRP A 715 16.32 10.38 9.59
N ALA A 716 17.50 9.79 9.87
CA ALA A 716 18.68 9.94 9.02
C ALA A 716 18.52 9.13 7.73
N ARG A 717 17.85 7.98 7.81
CA ARG A 717 17.43 7.19 6.64
C ARG A 717 16.45 7.96 5.78
N ALA A 718 15.44 8.60 6.38
CA ALA A 718 14.50 9.42 5.65
C ALA A 718 15.19 10.59 4.92
N LEU A 719 16.13 11.28 5.58
CA LEU A 719 16.92 12.33 4.96
C LEU A 719 17.81 11.80 3.82
N SER A 720 18.55 10.72 4.07
CA SER A 720 19.36 9.99 3.08
C SER A 720 18.54 9.60 1.85
N GLY A 721 17.36 9.02 2.07
CA GLY A 721 16.44 8.62 1.03
C GLY A 721 15.92 9.82 0.25
N GLY A 722 15.57 10.92 0.91
CA GLY A 722 15.18 12.17 0.25
C GLY A 722 16.30 12.74 -0.64
N LEU A 723 17.55 12.67 -0.19
CA LEU A 723 18.72 13.10 -0.95
C LEU A 723 18.97 12.24 -2.19
N LEU A 724 18.80 10.91 -2.09
CA LEU A 724 18.91 10.01 -3.24
C LEU A 724 17.81 10.29 -4.28
N LEU A 725 16.60 10.62 -3.83
CA LEU A 725 15.45 10.90 -4.71
C LEU A 725 15.57 12.25 -5.41
N ALA A 726 16.21 13.24 -4.77
CA ALA A 726 16.19 14.63 -5.19
C ALA A 726 16.68 14.89 -6.63
N PRO A 727 17.82 14.35 -7.10
CA PRO A 727 18.28 14.58 -8.47
C PRO A 727 17.32 14.03 -9.51
N CYS A 728 16.75 12.86 -9.26
CA CYS A 728 15.80 12.21 -10.15
C CYS A 728 14.50 13.02 -10.22
N ALA A 729 13.93 13.35 -9.06
CA ALA A 729 12.73 14.17 -8.95
C ALA A 729 12.88 15.53 -9.64
N PHE A 730 14.01 16.20 -9.43
CA PHE A 730 14.33 17.46 -10.11
C PHE A 730 14.33 17.32 -11.63
N LEU A 731 15.00 16.30 -12.17
CA LEU A 731 15.08 16.07 -13.62
C LEU A 731 13.74 15.64 -14.22
N LEU A 732 12.93 14.87 -13.50
CA LEU A 732 11.57 14.50 -13.90
C LEU A 732 10.63 15.71 -13.97
N GLY A 733 10.88 16.76 -13.18
CA GLY A 733 10.08 18.00 -13.19
C GLY A 733 10.33 18.93 -14.39
N LEU A 734 11.38 18.69 -15.20
CA LEU A 734 11.76 19.57 -16.33
C LEU A 734 10.94 19.36 -17.62
N PRO A 735 10.68 18.12 -18.10
CA PRO A 735 10.16 17.92 -19.45
C PRO A 735 8.75 18.43 -19.67
N PHE A 736 7.87 18.30 -18.67
CA PHE A 736 6.47 18.72 -18.78
C PHE A 736 6.31 20.23 -19.06
N PRO A 737 6.84 21.16 -18.24
CA PRO A 737 6.73 22.60 -18.49
C PRO A 737 7.44 23.04 -19.77
N LEU A 738 8.56 22.42 -20.15
CA LEU A 738 9.26 22.70 -21.42
C LEU A 738 8.41 22.30 -22.63
N GLY A 739 7.78 21.12 -22.58
CA GLY A 739 6.87 20.66 -23.62
C GLY A 739 5.63 21.55 -23.75
N LEU A 740 5.05 21.94 -22.62
CA LEU A 740 3.85 22.78 -22.58
C LEU A 740 4.12 24.19 -23.10
N SER A 741 5.24 24.80 -22.72
CA SER A 741 5.65 26.13 -23.20
C SER A 741 5.87 26.16 -24.72
N ARG A 742 6.50 25.12 -25.27
CA ARG A 742 6.67 24.97 -26.73
C ARG A 742 5.35 24.79 -27.46
N LEU A 743 4.43 24.02 -26.89
CA LEU A 743 3.10 23.83 -27.45
C LEU A 743 2.28 25.12 -27.41
N ALA A 744 2.34 25.87 -26.30
CA ALA A 744 1.67 27.15 -26.16
C ALA A 744 2.13 28.20 -27.18
N THR A 745 3.40 28.15 -27.60
CA THR A 745 3.97 29.07 -28.61
C THR A 745 3.66 28.65 -30.05
N HIS A 746 3.72 27.35 -30.38
CA HIS A 746 3.62 26.87 -31.76
C HIS A 746 2.24 26.31 -32.15
N ALA A 747 1.46 25.84 -31.18
CA ALA A 747 0.14 25.25 -31.38
C ALA A 747 -0.74 25.39 -30.11
N PRO A 748 -1.10 26.62 -29.70
CA PRO A 748 -1.83 26.88 -28.46
C PRO A 748 -3.15 26.11 -28.36
N ALA A 749 -3.78 25.82 -29.50
CA ALA A 749 -4.93 24.95 -29.67
C ALA A 749 -4.79 23.54 -29.05
N LEU A 750 -3.56 23.00 -28.98
CA LEU A 750 -3.29 21.65 -28.50
C LEU A 750 -2.97 21.59 -27.00
N VAL A 751 -2.81 22.73 -26.34
CA VAL A 751 -2.49 22.80 -24.90
C VAL A 751 -3.53 22.05 -24.04
N PRO A 752 -4.86 22.22 -24.25
CA PRO A 752 -5.85 21.41 -23.56
C PRO A 752 -5.74 19.91 -23.81
N TRP A 753 -5.42 19.52 -25.05
CA TRP A 753 -5.26 18.11 -25.42
C TRP A 753 -4.05 17.48 -24.76
N ALA A 754 -2.91 18.18 -24.75
CA ALA A 754 -1.72 17.75 -24.03
C ALA A 754 -2.01 17.50 -22.55
N TRP A 755 -2.72 18.43 -21.91
CA TRP A 755 -3.04 18.32 -20.50
C TRP A 755 -4.03 17.17 -20.22
N GLY A 756 -5.07 17.01 -21.06
CA GLY A 756 -6.02 15.91 -20.95
C GLY A 756 -5.38 14.54 -21.18
N ILE A 757 -4.51 14.40 -22.19
CA ILE A 757 -3.82 13.14 -22.47
C ILE A 757 -2.85 12.77 -21.34
N ASN A 758 -2.11 13.74 -20.80
CA ASN A 758 -1.32 13.52 -19.60
C ASN A 758 -2.20 13.07 -18.42
N GLY A 759 -3.35 13.72 -18.22
CA GLY A 759 -4.30 13.35 -17.17
C GLY A 759 -4.80 11.90 -17.32
N VAL A 760 -5.21 11.49 -18.52
CA VAL A 760 -5.62 10.11 -18.80
C VAL A 760 -4.47 9.14 -18.53
N ALA A 761 -3.26 9.46 -18.99
CA ALA A 761 -2.08 8.64 -18.74
C ALA A 761 -1.88 8.45 -17.23
N SER A 762 -1.86 9.53 -16.46
CA SER A 762 -1.66 9.48 -15.00
C SER A 762 -2.74 8.64 -14.29
N VAL A 763 -4.02 8.77 -14.66
CA VAL A 763 -5.10 7.92 -14.11
C VAL A 763 -4.83 6.44 -14.36
N ILE A 764 -4.56 6.08 -15.63
CA ILE A 764 -4.30 4.67 -16.01
C ILE A 764 -3.06 4.14 -15.27
N SER A 765 -2.02 4.96 -15.15
CA SER A 765 -0.72 4.58 -14.58
C SER A 765 -0.82 4.04 -13.17
N ALA A 766 -1.66 4.66 -12.34
CA ALA A 766 -1.74 4.35 -10.92
C ALA A 766 -2.13 2.88 -10.65
N LEU A 767 -3.06 2.34 -11.45
CA LEU A 767 -3.47 0.94 -11.35
C LEU A 767 -2.64 0.03 -12.25
N LEU A 768 -2.24 0.50 -13.44
CA LEU A 768 -1.43 -0.28 -14.37
C LEU A 768 -0.06 -0.62 -13.77
N ALA A 769 0.57 0.30 -13.04
CA ALA A 769 1.86 0.04 -12.37
C ALA A 769 1.75 -1.15 -11.41
N VAL A 770 0.69 -1.25 -10.62
CA VAL A 770 0.47 -2.38 -9.69
C VAL A 770 0.32 -3.69 -10.47
N VAL A 771 -0.49 -3.71 -11.53
CA VAL A 771 -0.67 -4.91 -12.37
C VAL A 771 0.65 -5.36 -13.00
N LEU A 772 1.44 -4.42 -13.52
CA LEU A 772 2.75 -4.68 -14.10
C LEU A 772 3.75 -5.18 -13.04
N ALA A 773 3.69 -4.64 -11.81
CA ALA A 773 4.57 -5.03 -10.71
C ALA A 773 4.30 -6.46 -10.31
N MET A 774 3.02 -6.83 -10.19
CA MET A 774 2.58 -8.19 -9.88
C MET A 774 3.01 -9.20 -10.95
N ALA A 775 3.05 -8.79 -12.23
CA ALA A 775 3.45 -9.66 -13.33
C ALA A 775 4.98 -9.81 -13.44
N TRP A 776 5.71 -8.69 -13.44
CA TRP A 776 7.12 -8.61 -13.87
C TRP A 776 8.08 -7.99 -12.85
N GLY A 777 7.58 -7.40 -11.76
CA GLY A 777 8.39 -6.77 -10.71
C GLY A 777 8.72 -5.29 -10.96
N TYR A 778 9.26 -4.63 -9.94
CA TYR A 778 9.45 -3.18 -9.92
C TYR A 778 10.61 -2.69 -10.81
N SER A 779 11.70 -3.46 -10.95
CA SER A 779 12.79 -3.14 -11.91
C SER A 779 12.27 -2.98 -13.34
N VAL A 780 11.35 -3.85 -13.79
CA VAL A 780 10.80 -3.78 -15.14
C VAL A 780 9.97 -2.50 -15.33
N ILE A 781 9.23 -2.08 -14.30
CA ILE A 781 8.49 -0.81 -14.33
C ILE A 781 9.45 0.38 -14.46
N MET A 782 10.57 0.38 -13.73
CA MET A 782 11.59 1.43 -13.84
C MET A 782 12.20 1.49 -15.24
N LEU A 783 12.48 0.33 -15.86
CA LEU A 783 12.94 0.26 -17.24
C LEU A 783 11.90 0.79 -18.23
N ILE A 784 10.62 0.44 -18.05
CA ILE A 784 9.52 0.98 -18.87
C ILE A 784 9.42 2.49 -18.68
N ALA A 785 9.53 3.00 -17.45
CA ALA A 785 9.51 4.43 -17.16
C ALA A 785 10.65 5.17 -17.89
N ALA A 786 11.88 4.67 -17.80
CA ALA A 786 13.02 5.23 -18.54
C ALA A 786 12.78 5.19 -20.07
N GLY A 787 12.26 4.08 -20.59
CA GLY A 787 11.89 3.92 -22.00
C GLY A 787 10.82 4.91 -22.47
N LEU A 788 9.84 5.25 -21.61
CA LEU A 788 8.83 6.26 -21.89
C LEU A 788 9.42 7.67 -21.98
N TYR A 789 10.38 8.02 -21.10
CA TYR A 789 11.09 9.30 -21.19
C TYR A 789 11.96 9.40 -22.44
N VAL A 790 12.57 8.29 -22.85
CA VAL A 790 13.31 8.18 -24.10
C VAL A 790 12.36 8.36 -25.32
N LEU A 791 11.19 7.73 -25.31
CA LEU A 791 10.14 7.93 -26.31
C LEU A 791 9.70 9.40 -26.38
N ALA A 792 9.52 10.04 -25.23
CA ALA A 792 9.19 11.45 -25.13
C ALA A 792 10.28 12.33 -25.79
N ALA A 793 11.56 12.03 -25.57
CA ALA A 793 12.66 12.75 -26.22
C ALA A 793 12.63 12.66 -27.76
N TRP A 794 12.19 11.54 -28.32
CA TRP A 794 12.09 11.34 -29.77
C TRP A 794 10.85 11.96 -30.43
N SER A 795 9.84 12.35 -29.65
CA SER A 795 8.65 13.01 -30.18
C SER A 795 8.99 14.32 -30.94
N ARG A 796 8.50 14.45 -32.17
CA ARG A 796 8.73 15.60 -33.06
C ARG A 796 7.45 16.41 -33.24
N PHE A 797 7.20 17.33 -32.31
CA PHE A 797 6.22 18.41 -32.43
C PHE A 797 6.79 19.74 -31.92
#